data_AF-A0A136LXR3-F1
#
_entry.id   AF-A0A136LXR3-F1
#
_cell.length_a   1.000
_cell.length_b   1.000
_cell.length_c   1.000
_cell.angle_alpha   90.00
_cell.angle_beta   90.00
_cell.angle_gamma   90.00
#
_symmetry.space_group_name_H-M   'P 1'
#
loop_
_entity.id
_entity.type
_entity.pdbx_description
1 polymer ?
#
loop_
_entity_poly.entity_id
_entity_poly.type
_entity_poly.pdbx_seq_one_letter_code
_entity_poly.pdbx_strand_id
1 'polypeptide(L)'
;MFLKPKQYYRTQVKLSSARKARLPYLPSTAHSTYNAVAFKIEFMSHNLASIDLLNEQGVQYQVREFSPKVEKGALSVAAELNLKPEQVLKTLVFKKKSGELFIVLAQAERKIEKPVIKRIAGEKSSFAPEDEILEKLGYAVGSIPPFGLKLKLPVYIDAAVKQMDEVAVGAGQWGIEILLSPADLKQLTDGTFTQLEEGQETEAEFNWESMRLEDRFLPRIASAAELDPAVSLRNVADYTEKEITVHGWVYNIRSSGKIMFLQIRDGAGDIQTVIEEEKTGKDVWDAANELTIESSLQITGIVHADERSPFGYELEVTGIKIIQVSPEYPIGRKEHGPDFLLDNRHLWLRAQSQRAVMRIRDEIFWSITSFLREEGFVRFDTPIFQPVSCEDTSELFEVDYFGEKTYLTQSGQLYSEAAEMALGRCYDFGPVFRAEKSKTRKHLIEFWMMDAELPFTTLDGLMDFEEAMLKRIISDCLKNTARELSILERDTAKLKAAAEKPFIRMPHKEVIALLNQNYSAGLSELDDIGAPEEAQLSELYDVPVFIYDWPAEIKAFYMPKFKSAGDTLERVRAVDLVAPEGGGELMGGAEREFDYNKLLTELEKRNYDYKDYEWYMDLRKYGTIPHSGFGIGLERTVRWISGIKHIRESIPFPRMLNRLYP
;
A
#
# COMPACT_ATOMS: atom_id res chain seq x y z
N MET A 1 -54.42 6.78 7.69
CA MET A 1 -54.73 7.80 6.66
C MET A 1 -53.54 7.86 5.73
N PHE A 2 -53.74 7.45 4.49
CA PHE A 2 -52.70 7.18 3.48
C PHE A 2 -52.07 8.47 2.94
N LEU A 3 -50.82 8.40 2.45
CA LEU A 3 -50.47 8.71 1.06
C LEU A 3 -49.05 8.19 0.74
N LYS A 4 -48.96 7.37 -0.31
CA LYS A 4 -47.76 6.74 -0.88
C LYS A 4 -47.08 7.67 -1.91
N PRO A 5 -45.77 7.51 -2.21
CA PRO A 5 -45.15 8.12 -3.38
C PRO A 5 -45.53 7.40 -4.68
N LYS A 6 -45.82 8.18 -5.73
CA LYS A 6 -46.20 7.72 -7.08
C LYS A 6 -44.98 7.29 -7.91
N GLN A 7 -45.22 6.25 -8.71
CA GLN A 7 -44.39 5.75 -9.81
C GLN A 7 -44.21 6.79 -10.92
N TYR A 8 -43.00 6.88 -11.49
CA TYR A 8 -42.77 7.50 -12.80
C TYR A 8 -42.60 6.41 -13.87
N TYR A 9 -43.37 6.58 -14.95
CA TYR A 9 -43.44 5.68 -16.09
C TYR A 9 -42.28 5.87 -17.06
N ARG A 10 -41.91 4.74 -17.66
CA ARG A 10 -41.16 4.57 -18.91
C ARG A 10 -41.74 5.41 -20.05
N THR A 11 -40.86 5.99 -20.86
CA THR A 11 -41.15 6.33 -22.25
C THR A 11 -40.11 5.67 -23.15
N GLN A 12 -40.55 4.64 -23.87
CA GLN A 12 -39.84 4.05 -25.00
C GLN A 12 -39.96 4.98 -26.21
N VAL A 13 -38.84 5.22 -26.90
CA VAL A 13 -38.86 5.65 -28.30
C VAL A 13 -38.25 4.52 -29.13
N LYS A 14 -39.10 3.86 -29.92
CA LYS A 14 -38.71 3.00 -31.05
C LYS A 14 -38.49 3.89 -32.26
N LEU A 15 -37.36 3.76 -32.94
CA LEU A 15 -37.30 3.91 -34.41
C LEU A 15 -36.38 2.84 -35.01
N SER A 16 -36.77 2.46 -36.22
CA SER A 16 -36.56 1.21 -36.94
C SER A 16 -35.24 1.09 -37.69
N SER A 17 -34.70 -0.14 -37.65
CA SER A 17 -34.09 -0.93 -38.73
C SER A 17 -33.59 -0.23 -40.01
N ALA A 18 -32.29 -0.38 -40.28
CA ALA A 18 -31.77 -0.61 -41.63
C ALA A 18 -30.56 -1.57 -41.56
N ARG A 19 -30.78 -2.82 -41.97
CA ARG A 19 -29.74 -3.80 -42.30
C ARG A 19 -29.10 -3.41 -43.63
N LYS A 20 -27.77 -3.37 -43.72
CA LYS A 20 -27.07 -3.64 -44.98
C LYS A 20 -25.99 -4.69 -44.76
N ALA A 21 -26.06 -5.68 -45.63
CA ALA A 21 -25.42 -6.97 -45.55
C ALA A 21 -23.93 -6.91 -45.88
N ARG A 22 -23.17 -7.78 -45.20
CA ARG A 22 -21.86 -8.27 -45.66
C ARG A 22 -22.06 -9.03 -46.98
N LEU A 23 -21.22 -8.76 -47.96
CA LEU A 23 -21.03 -9.61 -49.15
C LEU A 23 -19.64 -10.25 -49.11
N PRO A 24 -19.50 -11.50 -49.61
CA PRO A 24 -18.36 -12.36 -49.37
C PRO A 24 -17.25 -12.18 -50.39
N TYR A 25 -16.06 -12.59 -49.95
CA TYR A 25 -14.82 -12.74 -50.72
C TYR A 25 -14.96 -13.81 -51.81
N LEU A 26 -14.56 -13.51 -53.05
CA LEU A 26 -14.24 -14.50 -54.09
C LEU A 26 -12.97 -14.06 -54.83
N PRO A 27 -12.09 -15.01 -55.21
CA PRO A 27 -10.76 -14.72 -55.76
C PRO A 27 -10.80 -14.60 -57.29
N SER A 28 -9.93 -13.76 -57.87
CA SER A 28 -9.60 -13.87 -59.30
C SER A 28 -8.13 -13.60 -59.56
N THR A 29 -7.53 -14.60 -60.19
CA THR A 29 -6.22 -14.67 -60.82
C THR A 29 -5.94 -13.54 -61.80
N ALA A 30 -4.72 -13.01 -61.79
CA ALA A 30 -4.07 -12.47 -62.99
C ALA A 30 -2.55 -12.72 -62.89
N HIS A 31 -2.07 -13.60 -63.76
CA HIS A 31 -0.66 -13.73 -64.10
C HIS A 31 -0.17 -12.42 -64.74
N SER A 32 0.97 -11.93 -64.28
CA SER A 32 1.82 -11.03 -65.05
C SER A 32 3.26 -11.53 -64.94
N THR A 33 3.71 -12.12 -66.04
CA THR A 33 5.08 -12.49 -66.34
C THR A 33 5.93 -11.24 -66.53
N TYR A 34 7.02 -11.09 -65.78
CA TYR A 34 8.22 -10.39 -66.28
C TYR A 34 9.50 -10.99 -65.68
N ASN A 35 10.18 -11.74 -66.55
CA ASN A 35 11.62 -11.85 -66.74
C ASN A 35 12.52 -12.05 -65.51
N ALA A 36 13.00 -13.29 -65.40
CA ALA A 36 14.30 -13.61 -64.85
C ALA A 36 15.39 -12.75 -65.52
N VAL A 37 15.92 -11.79 -64.76
CA VAL A 37 17.24 -11.22 -65.03
C VAL A 37 18.14 -11.76 -63.94
N ALA A 38 18.92 -12.78 -64.32
CA ALA A 38 20.01 -13.30 -63.51
C ALA A 38 21.08 -12.21 -63.39
N PHE A 39 21.03 -11.42 -62.32
CA PHE A 39 22.16 -10.61 -61.90
C PHE A 39 23.07 -11.46 -61.01
N LYS A 40 24.19 -11.88 -61.61
CA LYS A 40 25.40 -12.32 -60.93
C LYS A 40 25.77 -11.28 -59.85
N ILE A 41 25.69 -11.66 -58.58
CA ILE A 41 26.38 -10.93 -57.51
C ILE A 41 27.74 -11.61 -57.33
N GLU A 42 28.80 -10.84 -57.51
CA GLU A 42 30.16 -11.21 -57.15
C GLU A 42 30.22 -11.46 -55.64
N PHE A 43 30.50 -12.70 -55.24
CA PHE A 43 30.83 -13.02 -53.85
C PHE A 43 32.19 -12.39 -53.53
N MET A 44 32.20 -11.25 -52.86
CA MET A 44 33.33 -10.88 -52.01
C MET A 44 33.39 -11.90 -50.88
N SER A 45 34.38 -12.80 -50.93
CA SER A 45 34.55 -13.88 -49.95
C SER A 45 34.93 -13.29 -48.59
N HIS A 46 33.93 -13.03 -47.76
CA HIS A 46 34.12 -12.81 -46.33
C HIS A 46 34.41 -14.17 -45.70
N ASN A 47 35.63 -14.35 -45.18
CA ASN A 47 36.05 -15.58 -44.51
C ASN A 47 35.50 -15.57 -43.06
N LEU A 48 34.18 -15.60 -42.92
CA LEU A 48 33.44 -15.54 -41.66
C LEU A 48 32.65 -16.83 -41.47
N ALA A 49 32.81 -17.46 -40.31
CA ALA A 49 32.18 -18.75 -40.00
C ALA A 49 30.63 -18.75 -40.13
N SER A 50 30.00 -17.59 -39.90
CA SER A 50 28.55 -17.38 -40.08
C SER A 50 28.14 -17.45 -41.56
N ILE A 51 28.94 -16.88 -42.45
CA ILE A 51 28.73 -16.85 -43.91
C ILE A 51 29.06 -18.22 -44.52
N ASP A 52 30.13 -18.87 -44.05
CA ASP A 52 30.47 -20.23 -44.47
C ASP A 52 29.32 -21.20 -44.17
N LEU A 53 28.74 -21.12 -42.97
CA LEU A 53 27.59 -21.94 -42.58
C LEU A 53 26.36 -21.69 -43.48
N LEU A 54 26.09 -20.43 -43.85
CA LEU A 54 24.98 -20.09 -44.75
C LEU A 54 25.17 -20.71 -46.14
N ASN A 55 26.39 -20.64 -46.67
CA ASN A 55 26.76 -21.24 -47.95
C ASN A 55 26.64 -22.77 -47.91
N GLU A 56 27.10 -23.41 -46.83
CA GLU A 56 26.99 -24.86 -46.61
C GLU A 56 25.53 -25.34 -46.55
N GLN A 57 24.65 -24.56 -45.91
CA GLN A 57 23.23 -24.90 -45.74
C GLN A 57 22.35 -24.43 -46.90
N GLY A 58 22.91 -23.74 -47.91
CA GLY A 58 22.18 -23.25 -49.08
C GLY A 58 21.12 -22.19 -48.77
N VAL A 59 21.29 -21.44 -47.67
CA VAL A 59 20.35 -20.41 -47.22
C VAL A 59 20.48 -19.15 -48.09
N GLN A 60 19.37 -18.51 -48.42
CA GLN A 60 19.38 -17.21 -49.11
C GLN A 60 19.63 -16.10 -48.09
N TYR A 61 20.62 -15.25 -48.35
CA TYR A 61 20.97 -14.11 -47.51
C TYR A 61 21.56 -12.96 -48.34
N GLN A 62 21.62 -11.78 -47.75
CA GLN A 62 22.34 -10.63 -48.28
C GLN A 62 23.36 -10.15 -47.26
N VAL A 63 24.57 -9.81 -47.70
CA VAL A 63 25.55 -9.13 -46.86
C VAL A 63 25.37 -7.63 -47.01
N ARG A 64 25.40 -6.91 -45.89
CA ARG A 64 25.41 -5.44 -45.85
C ARG A 64 26.60 -4.97 -45.03
N GLU A 65 27.39 -4.09 -45.64
CA GLU A 65 28.54 -3.47 -44.99
C GLU A 65 28.20 -2.03 -44.57
N PHE A 66 28.75 -1.61 -43.44
CA PHE A 66 28.66 -0.24 -42.95
C PHE A 66 30.02 0.25 -42.45
N SER A 67 30.18 1.58 -42.39
CA SER A 67 31.44 2.18 -41.99
C SER A 67 31.88 1.71 -40.59
N PRO A 68 33.13 1.25 -40.40
CA PRO A 68 33.64 0.88 -39.08
C PRO A 68 33.64 2.02 -38.06
N LYS A 69 33.42 3.28 -38.51
CA LYS A 69 33.34 4.48 -37.68
C LYS A 69 31.93 4.74 -37.10
N VAL A 70 30.93 3.95 -37.48
CA VAL A 70 29.58 4.05 -36.91
C VAL A 70 29.62 3.78 -35.42
N GLU A 71 28.86 4.57 -34.65
CA GLU A 71 28.72 4.41 -33.22
C GLU A 71 28.22 3.00 -32.87
N LYS A 72 28.79 2.39 -31.82
CA LYS A 72 28.42 1.04 -31.42
C LYS A 72 27.00 0.99 -30.87
N GLY A 73 26.07 0.47 -31.67
CA GLY A 73 24.70 0.18 -31.25
C GLY A 73 23.80 -0.20 -32.41
N ALA A 74 22.82 -1.07 -32.16
CA ALA A 74 21.92 -1.57 -33.19
C ALA A 74 21.07 -0.48 -33.86
N LEU A 75 20.77 0.64 -33.16
CA LEU A 75 20.04 1.78 -33.73
C LEU A 75 20.88 2.55 -34.75
N SER A 76 22.16 2.78 -34.42
CA SER A 76 23.10 3.45 -35.32
C SER A 76 23.36 2.60 -36.57
N VAL A 77 23.41 1.27 -36.42
CA VAL A 77 23.51 0.32 -37.55
C VAL A 77 22.24 0.35 -38.41
N ALA A 78 21.05 0.35 -37.81
CA ALA A 78 19.79 0.44 -38.55
C ALA A 78 19.72 1.72 -39.40
N ALA A 79 20.09 2.87 -38.81
CA ALA A 79 20.12 4.15 -39.51
C ALA A 79 21.10 4.16 -40.69
N GLU A 80 22.32 3.65 -40.50
CA GLU A 80 23.35 3.62 -41.56
C GLU A 80 22.97 2.67 -42.71
N LEU A 81 22.37 1.52 -42.40
CA LEU A 81 21.95 0.53 -43.39
C LEU A 81 20.58 0.85 -44.02
N ASN A 82 19.95 1.96 -43.63
CA ASN A 82 18.60 2.35 -44.05
C ASN A 82 17.55 1.24 -43.82
N LEU A 83 17.67 0.56 -42.67
CA LEU A 83 16.75 -0.47 -42.19
C LEU A 83 15.88 0.11 -41.07
N LYS A 84 14.68 -0.43 -40.88
CA LYS A 84 13.88 -0.06 -39.71
C LYS A 84 14.53 -0.62 -38.44
N PRO A 85 14.48 0.10 -37.29
CA PRO A 85 15.03 -0.40 -36.02
C PRO A 85 14.53 -1.79 -35.62
N GLU A 86 13.29 -2.11 -35.97
CA GLU A 86 12.64 -3.40 -35.72
C GLU A 86 13.24 -4.57 -36.53
N GLN A 87 13.94 -4.27 -37.64
CA GLN A 87 14.58 -5.28 -38.51
C GLN A 87 16.00 -5.64 -38.05
N VAL A 88 16.67 -4.80 -37.26
CA VAL A 88 18.04 -5.06 -36.78
C VAL A 88 17.98 -5.71 -35.41
N LEU A 89 18.55 -6.92 -35.29
CA LEU A 89 18.55 -7.67 -34.05
C LEU A 89 19.90 -7.59 -33.34
N LYS A 90 19.87 -7.19 -32.07
CA LYS A 90 21.04 -7.25 -31.20
C LYS A 90 21.17 -8.64 -30.59
N THR A 91 22.39 -9.19 -30.66
CA THR A 91 22.78 -10.43 -30.00
C THR A 91 23.19 -10.15 -28.57
N LEU A 92 22.35 -10.50 -27.60
CA LEU A 92 22.62 -10.34 -26.16
C LEU A 92 22.96 -11.68 -25.53
N VAL A 93 24.08 -11.78 -24.82
CA VAL A 93 24.51 -13.00 -24.14
C VAL A 93 24.22 -12.88 -22.65
N PHE A 94 23.50 -13.86 -22.11
CA PHE A 94 23.16 -13.95 -20.70
C PHE A 94 23.80 -15.18 -20.05
N LYS A 95 24.07 -15.07 -18.75
CA LYS A 95 24.57 -16.13 -17.89
C LYS A 95 23.52 -16.47 -16.84
N LYS A 96 23.11 -17.74 -16.81
CA LYS A 96 22.24 -18.27 -15.77
C LYS A 96 22.98 -18.36 -14.43
N LYS A 97 22.23 -18.41 -13.33
CA LYS A 97 22.80 -18.67 -12.00
C LYS A 97 23.57 -20.00 -11.94
N SER A 98 23.14 -21.01 -12.70
CA SER A 98 23.84 -22.28 -12.90
C SER A 98 25.20 -22.16 -13.63
N GLY A 99 25.48 -21.02 -14.27
CA GLY A 99 26.72 -20.75 -15.01
C GLY A 99 26.63 -21.00 -16.51
N GLU A 100 25.51 -21.54 -17.01
CA GLU A 100 25.27 -21.74 -18.44
C GLU A 100 25.03 -20.42 -19.18
N LEU A 101 25.55 -20.31 -20.40
CA LEU A 101 25.31 -19.17 -21.29
C LEU A 101 24.14 -19.43 -22.24
N PHE A 102 23.44 -18.37 -22.62
CA PHE A 102 22.43 -18.41 -23.69
C PHE A 102 22.33 -17.06 -24.39
N ILE A 103 21.76 -17.05 -25.60
CA ILE A 103 21.63 -15.88 -26.45
C ILE A 103 20.16 -15.43 -26.51
N VAL A 104 19.94 -14.13 -26.47
CA VAL A 104 18.67 -13.47 -26.76
C VAL A 104 18.86 -12.53 -27.95
N LEU A 105 18.11 -12.77 -29.03
CA LEU A 105 18.04 -11.88 -30.19
C LEU A 105 16.83 -10.97 -30.06
N ALA A 106 17.10 -9.69 -29.85
CA ALA A 106 16.08 -8.68 -29.59
C ALA A 106 16.14 -7.57 -30.64
N GLN A 107 15.01 -6.94 -30.95
CA GLN A 107 14.98 -5.77 -31.83
C GLN A 107 15.83 -4.61 -31.25
N ALA A 108 16.33 -3.71 -32.09
CA ALA A 108 17.28 -2.68 -31.68
C ALA A 108 16.79 -1.85 -30.47
N GLU A 109 15.54 -1.38 -30.50
CA GLU A 109 14.92 -0.57 -29.44
C GLU A 109 14.45 -1.38 -28.22
N ARG A 110 14.40 -2.71 -28.32
CA ARG A 110 13.83 -3.58 -27.29
C ARG A 110 14.62 -3.52 -25.99
N LYS A 111 14.03 -2.97 -24.92
CA LYS A 111 14.57 -3.12 -23.57
C LYS A 111 14.20 -4.50 -23.03
N ILE A 112 15.16 -5.18 -22.42
CA ILE A 112 14.99 -6.54 -21.91
C ILE A 112 14.96 -6.50 -20.38
N GLU A 113 13.83 -6.91 -19.81
CA GLU A 113 13.61 -6.85 -18.38
C GLU A 113 13.95 -8.17 -17.67
N LYS A 114 14.34 -8.08 -16.40
CA LYS A 114 14.74 -9.24 -15.59
C LYS A 114 13.63 -10.33 -15.50
N PRO A 115 12.33 -10.00 -15.37
CA PRO A 115 11.27 -11.02 -15.34
C PRO A 115 11.18 -11.85 -16.62
N VAL A 116 11.27 -11.19 -17.79
CA VAL A 116 11.25 -11.84 -19.11
C VAL A 116 12.42 -12.81 -19.24
N ILE A 117 13.62 -12.41 -18.83
CA ILE A 117 14.80 -13.27 -18.84
C ILE A 117 14.66 -14.46 -17.89
N LYS A 118 14.11 -14.26 -16.68
CA LYS A 118 13.85 -15.37 -15.74
C LYS A 118 12.87 -16.38 -16.33
N ARG A 119 11.81 -15.92 -17.00
CA ARG A 119 10.82 -16.77 -17.68
C ARG A 119 11.47 -17.62 -18.77
N ILE A 120 12.28 -16.99 -19.62
CA ILE A 120 12.93 -17.65 -20.76
C ILE A 120 14.00 -18.65 -20.29
N ALA A 121 14.81 -18.27 -19.29
CA ALA A 121 15.91 -19.09 -18.80
C ALA A 121 15.47 -20.17 -17.78
N GLY A 122 14.26 -20.05 -17.22
CA GLY A 122 13.76 -20.89 -16.12
C GLY A 122 14.36 -20.54 -14.74
N GLU A 123 15.33 -19.63 -14.68
CA GLU A 123 15.99 -19.20 -13.46
C GLU A 123 16.55 -17.77 -13.56
N LYS A 124 17.01 -17.21 -12.43
CA LYS A 124 17.63 -15.88 -12.43
C LYS A 124 18.89 -15.88 -13.29
N SER A 125 19.02 -14.87 -14.15
CA SER A 125 20.17 -14.68 -15.04
C SER A 125 20.56 -13.21 -15.13
N SER A 126 21.81 -12.95 -15.51
CA SER A 126 22.38 -11.61 -15.73
C SER A 126 23.08 -11.56 -17.08
N PHE A 127 23.41 -10.37 -17.58
CA PHE A 127 24.29 -10.25 -18.74
C PHE A 127 25.63 -10.96 -18.48
N ALA A 128 26.15 -11.64 -19.49
CA ALA A 128 27.48 -12.22 -19.42
C ALA A 128 28.54 -11.11 -19.50
N PRO A 129 29.59 -11.14 -18.67
CA PRO A 129 30.71 -10.21 -18.74
C PRO A 129 31.40 -10.23 -20.12
N GLU A 130 31.89 -9.08 -20.60
CA GLU A 130 32.50 -8.96 -21.95
C GLU A 130 33.75 -9.82 -22.12
N ASP A 131 34.58 -9.92 -21.09
CA ASP A 131 35.77 -10.76 -21.04
C ASP A 131 35.41 -12.25 -21.15
N GLU A 132 34.37 -12.70 -20.45
CA GLU A 132 33.87 -14.08 -20.53
C GLU A 132 33.27 -14.39 -21.92
N ILE A 133 32.59 -13.43 -22.55
CA ILE A 133 32.08 -13.56 -23.92
C ILE A 133 33.25 -13.70 -24.91
N LEU A 134 34.27 -12.85 -24.80
CA LEU A 134 35.43 -12.88 -25.69
C LEU A 134 36.21 -14.19 -25.52
N GLU A 135 36.41 -14.65 -24.28
CA GLU A 135 37.11 -15.91 -23.99
C GLU A 135 36.36 -17.13 -24.54
N LYS A 136 35.04 -17.21 -24.30
CA LYS A 136 34.25 -18.41 -24.63
C LYS A 136 33.75 -18.45 -26.06
N LEU A 137 33.40 -17.29 -26.62
CA LEU A 137 32.80 -17.20 -27.96
C LEU A 137 33.78 -16.66 -29.00
N GLY A 138 34.81 -15.92 -28.61
CA GLY A 138 35.82 -15.37 -29.54
C GLY A 138 35.37 -14.11 -30.29
N TYR A 139 34.27 -13.48 -29.88
CA TYR A 139 33.70 -12.30 -30.54
C TYR A 139 33.58 -11.14 -29.56
N ALA A 140 33.79 -9.92 -30.07
CA ALA A 140 33.52 -8.70 -29.30
C ALA A 140 32.01 -8.45 -29.20
N VAL A 141 31.57 -7.86 -28.08
CA VAL A 141 30.19 -7.41 -27.92
C VAL A 141 29.84 -6.41 -29.03
N GLY A 142 28.67 -6.61 -29.64
CA GLY A 142 28.20 -5.83 -30.77
C GLY A 142 28.45 -6.47 -32.14
N SER A 143 29.33 -7.47 -32.26
CA SER A 143 29.58 -8.17 -33.54
C SER A 143 29.30 -9.67 -33.47
N ILE A 144 28.71 -10.17 -32.39
CA ILE A 144 28.50 -11.60 -32.14
C ILE A 144 27.46 -12.14 -33.13
N PRO A 145 27.80 -13.15 -33.94
CA PRO A 145 26.83 -13.76 -34.84
C PRO A 145 25.93 -14.72 -34.04
N PRO A 146 24.63 -14.78 -34.34
CA PRO A 146 23.71 -15.67 -33.63
C PRO A 146 23.91 -17.16 -33.98
N PHE A 147 24.57 -17.45 -35.09
CA PHE A 147 24.87 -18.79 -35.61
C PHE A 147 26.32 -18.84 -36.13
N GLY A 148 26.82 -20.04 -36.45
CA GLY A 148 28.23 -20.24 -36.84
C GLY A 148 29.22 -20.11 -35.67
N LEU A 149 28.72 -20.14 -34.43
CA LEU A 149 29.54 -20.16 -33.22
C LEU A 149 30.15 -21.56 -32.99
N LYS A 150 31.38 -21.61 -32.49
CA LYS A 150 32.04 -22.89 -32.11
C LYS A 150 31.31 -23.59 -30.95
N LEU A 151 30.67 -22.82 -30.08
CA LEU A 151 29.89 -23.31 -28.95
C LEU A 151 28.40 -23.23 -29.29
N LYS A 152 27.68 -24.36 -29.23
CA LYS A 152 26.22 -24.36 -29.39
C LYS A 152 25.57 -23.83 -28.11
N LEU A 153 24.89 -22.70 -28.21
CA LEU A 153 24.16 -22.07 -27.10
C LEU A 153 22.65 -22.13 -27.37
N PRO A 154 21.80 -22.21 -26.33
CA PRO A 154 20.38 -21.94 -26.50
C PRO A 154 20.15 -20.52 -27.02
N VAL A 155 19.34 -20.38 -28.08
CA VAL A 155 19.01 -19.09 -28.70
C VAL A 155 17.52 -18.81 -28.58
N TYR A 156 17.19 -17.64 -28.04
CA TYR A 156 15.83 -17.14 -27.94
C TYR A 156 15.66 -15.93 -28.83
N ILE A 157 14.67 -15.96 -29.71
CA ILE A 157 14.47 -14.94 -30.75
C ILE A 157 13.18 -14.18 -30.45
N ASP A 158 13.19 -12.86 -30.57
CA ASP A 158 11.98 -12.05 -30.40
C ASP A 158 10.85 -12.54 -31.32
N ALA A 159 9.73 -12.95 -30.76
CA ALA A 159 8.59 -13.43 -31.52
C ALA A 159 8.00 -12.35 -32.45
N ALA A 160 8.22 -11.07 -32.16
CA ALA A 160 7.78 -9.96 -32.99
C ALA A 160 8.35 -9.99 -34.41
N VAL A 161 9.52 -10.62 -34.61
CA VAL A 161 10.16 -10.66 -35.94
C VAL A 161 9.58 -11.73 -36.87
N LYS A 162 8.71 -12.63 -36.38
CA LYS A 162 8.14 -13.73 -37.18
C LYS A 162 7.42 -13.27 -38.44
N GLN A 163 6.83 -12.08 -38.41
CA GLN A 163 6.01 -11.53 -39.49
C GLN A 163 6.81 -10.65 -40.45
N MET A 164 8.13 -10.52 -40.25
CA MET A 164 9.00 -9.73 -41.12
C MET A 164 9.49 -10.57 -42.29
N ASP A 165 9.65 -9.92 -43.44
CA ASP A 165 10.21 -10.57 -44.63
C ASP A 165 11.72 -10.85 -44.45
N GLU A 166 12.45 -9.95 -43.78
CA GLU A 166 13.90 -10.00 -43.61
C GLU A 166 14.34 -9.29 -42.32
N VAL A 167 15.36 -9.86 -41.66
CA VAL A 167 16.02 -9.30 -40.46
C VAL A 167 17.53 -9.27 -40.64
N ALA A 168 18.18 -8.28 -40.01
CA ALA A 168 19.64 -8.13 -39.97
C ALA A 168 20.22 -8.63 -38.65
N VAL A 169 21.28 -9.45 -38.73
CA VAL A 169 22.04 -9.96 -37.60
C VAL A 169 23.55 -9.85 -37.85
N GLY A 170 24.32 -9.63 -36.79
CA GLY A 170 25.77 -9.44 -36.90
C GLY A 170 26.47 -10.63 -37.55
N ALA A 171 27.48 -10.38 -38.38
CA ALA A 171 28.18 -11.42 -39.13
C ALA A 171 29.38 -12.05 -38.39
N GLY A 172 29.75 -11.60 -37.19
CA GLY A 172 31.02 -11.99 -36.54
C GLY A 172 32.11 -10.95 -36.64
N GLN A 173 31.88 -9.87 -37.38
CA GLN A 173 32.79 -8.75 -37.54
C GLN A 173 32.00 -7.45 -37.53
N TRP A 174 32.48 -6.45 -36.77
CA TRP A 174 31.87 -5.13 -36.76
C TRP A 174 31.98 -4.47 -38.14
N GLY A 175 30.90 -3.84 -38.60
CA GLY A 175 30.79 -3.29 -39.94
C GLY A 175 30.11 -4.21 -40.94
N ILE A 176 29.68 -5.41 -40.55
CA ILE A 176 29.07 -6.40 -41.45
C ILE A 176 27.83 -7.02 -40.80
N GLU A 177 26.68 -6.88 -41.46
CA GLU A 177 25.41 -7.51 -41.11
C GLU A 177 25.00 -8.53 -42.18
N ILE A 178 24.32 -9.59 -41.75
CA ILE A 178 23.68 -10.59 -42.61
C ILE A 178 22.18 -10.37 -42.55
N LEU A 179 21.58 -10.15 -43.71
CA LEU A 179 20.14 -10.05 -43.87
C LEU A 179 19.61 -11.40 -44.37
N LEU A 180 18.65 -11.97 -43.65
CA LEU A 180 18.04 -13.26 -43.93
C LEU A 180 16.60 -13.34 -43.43
N SER A 181 15.85 -14.36 -43.84
CA SER A 181 14.49 -14.55 -43.36
C SER A 181 14.47 -14.97 -41.88
N PRO A 182 13.46 -14.56 -41.08
CA PRO A 182 13.31 -15.04 -39.70
C PRO A 182 13.17 -16.56 -39.59
N ALA A 183 12.62 -17.22 -40.61
CA ALA A 183 12.49 -18.68 -40.66
C ALA A 183 13.86 -19.36 -40.76
N ASP A 184 14.72 -18.87 -41.65
CA ASP A 184 16.09 -19.37 -41.80
C ASP A 184 16.93 -19.06 -40.57
N LEU A 185 16.80 -17.86 -39.99
CA LEU A 185 17.44 -17.50 -38.73
C LEU A 185 17.08 -18.49 -37.61
N LYS A 186 15.80 -18.84 -37.46
CA LYS A 186 15.35 -19.84 -36.49
C LYS A 186 15.95 -21.23 -36.77
N GLN A 187 16.03 -21.63 -38.04
CA GLN A 187 16.60 -22.92 -38.43
C GLN A 187 18.11 -23.00 -38.14
N LEU A 188 18.87 -21.96 -38.50
CA LEU A 188 20.33 -21.89 -38.32
C LEU A 188 20.76 -21.85 -36.85
N THR A 189 19.94 -21.22 -36.01
CA THR A 189 20.21 -21.08 -34.57
C THR A 189 19.66 -22.23 -33.73
N ASP A 190 18.82 -23.10 -34.32
CA ASP A 190 17.96 -24.02 -33.57
C ASP A 190 17.13 -23.26 -32.50
N GLY A 191 16.78 -22.01 -32.82
CA GLY A 191 16.27 -21.04 -31.88
C GLY A 191 14.79 -21.20 -31.55
N THR A 192 14.38 -20.70 -30.39
CA THR A 192 12.98 -20.64 -29.97
C THR A 192 12.49 -19.20 -30.04
N PHE A 193 11.44 -18.96 -30.84
CA PHE A 193 10.77 -17.67 -30.81
C PHE A 193 10.01 -17.49 -29.49
N THR A 194 10.23 -16.38 -28.81
CA THR A 194 9.64 -16.08 -27.51
C THR A 194 9.25 -14.60 -27.43
N GLN A 195 8.23 -14.29 -26.64
CA GLN A 195 7.83 -12.91 -26.43
C GLN A 195 8.87 -12.23 -25.53
N LEU A 196 9.49 -11.15 -26.02
CA LEU A 196 10.48 -10.37 -25.26
C LEU A 196 9.89 -9.11 -24.62
N GLU A 197 8.63 -8.80 -24.90
CA GLU A 197 7.85 -7.80 -24.18
C GLU A 197 7.29 -8.37 -22.88
N GLU A 198 7.19 -7.50 -21.87
CA GLU A 198 6.22 -7.67 -20.79
C GLU A 198 4.83 -7.42 -21.38
N GLY A 199 4.33 -8.38 -22.16
CA GLY A 199 2.90 -8.44 -22.41
C GLY A 199 2.24 -8.68 -21.05
N GLN A 200 1.12 -7.99 -20.79
CA GLN A 200 0.16 -8.46 -19.80
C GLN A 200 0.09 -9.97 -19.95
N GLU A 201 0.40 -10.71 -18.88
CA GLU A 201 -0.03 -12.10 -18.83
C GLU A 201 -1.47 -12.06 -19.33
N THR A 202 -1.76 -12.74 -20.44
CA THR A 202 -3.14 -13.16 -20.64
C THR A 202 -3.37 -13.99 -19.41
N GLU A 203 -4.03 -13.39 -18.40
CA GLU A 203 -4.35 -14.05 -17.15
C GLU A 203 -4.81 -15.43 -17.57
N ALA A 204 -4.08 -16.47 -17.15
CA ALA A 204 -4.53 -17.83 -17.41
C ALA A 204 -6.00 -17.84 -17.00
N GLU A 205 -6.90 -18.16 -17.95
CA GLU A 205 -8.35 -18.00 -17.74
C GLU A 205 -8.68 -18.48 -16.34
N PHE A 206 -9.16 -17.56 -15.51
CA PHE A 206 -9.35 -17.84 -14.09
C PHE A 206 -10.22 -19.08 -13.94
N ASN A 207 -9.64 -20.16 -13.44
CA ASN A 207 -10.33 -21.44 -13.36
C ASN A 207 -11.26 -21.46 -12.15
N TRP A 208 -12.47 -20.97 -12.36
CA TRP A 208 -13.53 -20.94 -11.36
C TRP A 208 -13.80 -22.30 -10.70
N GLU A 209 -13.64 -23.40 -11.45
CA GLU A 209 -13.90 -24.74 -10.90
C GLU A 209 -12.84 -25.14 -9.87
N SER A 210 -11.58 -24.74 -10.09
CA SER A 210 -10.51 -24.98 -9.11
C SER A 210 -10.66 -24.17 -7.82
N MET A 211 -11.53 -23.15 -7.81
CA MET A 211 -11.80 -22.31 -6.65
C MET A 211 -12.99 -22.80 -5.81
N ARG A 212 -13.71 -23.84 -6.26
CA ARG A 212 -14.83 -24.39 -5.49
C ARG A 212 -14.32 -25.15 -4.26
N LEU A 213 -15.00 -24.96 -3.14
CA LEU A 213 -14.77 -25.73 -1.93
C LEU A 213 -15.45 -27.09 -2.01
N GLU A 214 -14.87 -28.09 -1.32
CA GLU A 214 -15.53 -29.37 -1.08
C GLU A 214 -16.80 -29.18 -0.23
N ASP A 215 -17.84 -29.99 -0.47
CA ASP A 215 -19.15 -29.87 0.20
C ASP A 215 -19.06 -29.85 1.73
N ARG A 216 -18.10 -30.56 2.32
CA ARG A 216 -17.89 -30.59 3.78
C ARG A 216 -17.50 -29.24 4.39
N PHE A 217 -16.95 -28.34 3.58
CA PHE A 217 -16.57 -26.98 3.97
C PHE A 217 -17.62 -25.94 3.60
N LEU A 218 -18.73 -26.33 2.97
CA LEU A 218 -19.85 -25.43 2.70
C LEU A 218 -20.72 -25.25 3.96
N PRO A 219 -21.48 -24.16 4.07
CA PRO A 219 -22.42 -23.97 5.17
C PRO A 219 -23.48 -25.08 5.22
N ARG A 220 -23.77 -25.56 6.43
CA ARG A 220 -24.77 -26.61 6.73
C ARG A 220 -26.17 -26.06 6.98
N ILE A 221 -26.30 -24.74 7.03
CA ILE A 221 -27.57 -24.03 7.18
C ILE A 221 -27.80 -23.16 5.95
N ALA A 222 -29.05 -22.95 5.58
CA ALA A 222 -29.45 -22.07 4.48
C ALA A 222 -29.64 -20.62 4.93
N SER A 223 -29.95 -20.40 6.22
CA SER A 223 -30.21 -19.06 6.76
C SER A 223 -29.94 -18.97 8.25
N ALA A 224 -29.62 -17.76 8.72
CA ALA A 224 -29.58 -17.43 10.14
C ALA A 224 -30.92 -17.67 10.86
N ALA A 225 -32.04 -17.78 10.14
CA ALA A 225 -33.35 -18.16 10.69
C ALA A 225 -33.39 -19.58 11.27
N GLU A 226 -32.40 -20.42 10.96
CA GLU A 226 -32.25 -21.75 11.55
C GLU A 226 -31.49 -21.75 12.88
N LEU A 227 -30.94 -20.59 13.29
CA LEU A 227 -30.20 -20.45 14.53
C LEU A 227 -31.12 -19.97 15.65
N ASP A 228 -30.88 -20.49 16.85
CA ASP A 228 -31.55 -20.04 18.06
C ASP A 228 -31.03 -18.67 18.49
N PRO A 229 -31.82 -17.85 19.21
CA PRO A 229 -31.37 -16.56 19.71
C PRO A 229 -30.11 -16.69 20.58
N ALA A 230 -29.07 -15.91 20.26
CA ALA A 230 -27.81 -15.93 20.99
C ALA A 230 -27.64 -14.74 21.94
N VAL A 231 -26.89 -14.99 23.02
CA VAL A 231 -26.37 -14.00 23.95
C VAL A 231 -24.96 -13.61 23.49
N SER A 232 -24.66 -12.31 23.42
CA SER A 232 -23.29 -11.86 23.20
C SER A 232 -22.45 -12.08 24.46
N LEU A 233 -21.20 -12.49 24.27
CA LEU A 233 -20.24 -12.69 25.35
C LEU A 233 -20.00 -11.41 26.16
N ARG A 234 -20.24 -10.22 25.59
CA ARG A 234 -20.20 -8.96 26.36
C ARG A 234 -21.09 -8.98 27.61
N ASN A 235 -22.21 -9.70 27.54
CA ASN A 235 -23.23 -9.72 28.59
C ASN A 235 -23.26 -11.05 29.35
N VAL A 236 -22.25 -11.92 29.19
CA VAL A 236 -22.26 -13.28 29.76
C VAL A 236 -22.40 -13.29 31.28
N ALA A 237 -21.90 -12.26 31.95
CA ALA A 237 -21.97 -12.11 33.41
C ALA A 237 -23.42 -12.06 33.93
N ASP A 238 -24.38 -11.60 33.13
CA ASP A 238 -25.80 -11.53 33.52
C ASP A 238 -26.50 -12.91 33.53
N TYR A 239 -25.78 -13.94 33.07
CA TYR A 239 -26.29 -15.29 32.83
C TYR A 239 -25.55 -16.38 33.63
N THR A 240 -24.82 -16.02 34.68
CA THR A 240 -24.18 -17.01 35.58
C THR A 240 -25.18 -18.05 36.09
N GLU A 241 -24.79 -19.33 36.03
CA GLU A 241 -25.62 -20.51 36.32
C GLU A 241 -26.88 -20.66 35.47
N LYS A 242 -26.93 -20.01 34.29
CA LYS A 242 -28.02 -20.17 33.32
C LYS A 242 -27.50 -20.79 32.04
N GLU A 243 -28.38 -21.52 31.37
CA GLU A 243 -28.13 -22.00 30.02
C GLU A 243 -28.30 -20.85 29.01
N ILE A 244 -27.32 -20.68 28.14
CA ILE A 244 -27.33 -19.70 27.05
C ILE A 244 -26.89 -20.34 25.74
N THR A 245 -27.24 -19.68 24.64
CA THR A 245 -26.70 -19.97 23.31
C THR A 245 -25.76 -18.85 22.89
N VAL A 246 -24.63 -19.19 22.27
CA VAL A 246 -23.64 -18.27 21.70
C VAL A 246 -23.41 -18.64 20.24
N HIS A 247 -23.37 -17.64 19.36
CA HIS A 247 -22.92 -17.80 17.98
C HIS A 247 -21.48 -17.29 17.87
N GLY A 248 -20.63 -18.01 17.16
CA GLY A 248 -19.25 -17.58 17.03
C GLY A 248 -18.39 -18.46 16.15
N TRP A 249 -17.09 -18.36 16.38
CA TRP A 249 -16.04 -19.08 15.69
C TRP A 249 -15.13 -19.79 16.69
N VAL A 250 -14.70 -20.99 16.33
CA VAL A 250 -13.70 -21.73 17.10
C VAL A 250 -12.34 -21.05 16.95
N TYR A 251 -11.87 -20.38 17.99
CA TYR A 251 -10.57 -19.72 18.00
C TYR A 251 -9.43 -20.70 18.33
N ASN A 252 -9.70 -21.66 19.22
CA ASN A 252 -8.70 -22.64 19.64
C ASN A 252 -9.35 -23.96 20.08
N ILE A 253 -8.63 -25.08 19.92
CA ILE A 253 -9.11 -26.43 20.25
C ILE A 253 -8.04 -27.18 21.07
N ARG A 254 -8.40 -27.72 22.22
CA ARG A 254 -7.55 -28.63 23.00
C ARG A 254 -8.37 -29.84 23.42
N SER A 255 -7.81 -31.03 23.31
CA SER A 255 -8.48 -32.27 23.72
C SER A 255 -7.55 -33.12 24.58
N SER A 256 -8.10 -33.75 25.61
CA SER A 256 -7.40 -34.66 26.51
C SER A 256 -8.34 -35.79 26.93
N GLY A 257 -8.15 -36.99 26.36
CA GLY A 257 -9.03 -38.12 26.61
C GLY A 257 -10.46 -37.84 26.15
N LYS A 258 -11.42 -37.92 27.09
CA LYS A 258 -12.86 -37.69 26.85
C LYS A 258 -13.32 -36.25 27.19
N ILE A 259 -12.38 -35.33 27.31
CA ILE A 259 -12.66 -33.92 27.60
C ILE A 259 -12.06 -33.06 26.49
N MET A 260 -12.86 -32.15 25.95
CA MET A 260 -12.45 -31.18 24.95
C MET A 260 -12.72 -29.76 25.44
N PHE A 261 -11.74 -28.88 25.22
CA PHE A 261 -11.82 -27.45 25.49
C PHE A 261 -11.79 -26.70 24.16
N LEU A 262 -12.89 -26.02 23.84
CA LEU A 262 -12.92 -25.06 22.74
C LEU A 262 -12.84 -23.65 23.30
N GLN A 263 -12.06 -22.80 22.65
CA GLN A 263 -12.13 -21.36 22.85
C GLN A 263 -13.02 -20.78 21.76
N ILE A 264 -14.15 -20.19 22.14
CA ILE A 264 -15.14 -19.63 21.21
C ILE A 264 -15.07 -18.12 21.23
N ARG A 265 -15.03 -17.52 20.04
CA ARG A 265 -15.04 -16.07 19.82
C ARG A 265 -16.36 -15.66 19.18
N ASP A 266 -17.05 -14.66 19.71
CA ASP A 266 -18.25 -14.06 19.08
C ASP A 266 -17.96 -12.67 18.46
N GLY A 267 -16.76 -12.14 18.67
CA GLY A 267 -16.35 -10.79 18.28
C GLY A 267 -16.36 -9.80 19.45
N ALA A 268 -17.16 -10.03 20.50
CA ALA A 268 -17.16 -9.29 21.75
C ALA A 268 -16.09 -9.79 22.74
N GLY A 269 -15.80 -11.09 22.72
CA GLY A 269 -14.76 -11.69 23.53
C GLY A 269 -14.43 -13.11 23.11
N ASP A 270 -13.63 -13.76 23.94
CA ASP A 270 -13.32 -15.18 23.84
C ASP A 270 -13.72 -15.87 25.14
N ILE A 271 -14.47 -16.97 25.06
CA ILE A 271 -14.89 -17.79 26.20
C ILE A 271 -14.32 -19.20 26.07
N GLN A 272 -13.86 -19.79 27.17
CA GLN A 272 -13.53 -21.21 27.21
C GLN A 272 -14.81 -22.03 27.39
N THR A 273 -14.92 -23.11 26.65
CA THR A 273 -16.04 -24.04 26.72
C THR A 273 -15.50 -25.42 27.04
N VAL A 274 -16.26 -26.19 27.82
CA VAL A 274 -15.88 -27.53 28.29
C VAL A 274 -16.90 -28.54 27.77
N ILE A 275 -16.40 -29.57 27.09
CA ILE A 275 -17.20 -30.65 26.52
C ILE A 275 -16.69 -31.95 27.13
N GLU A 276 -17.56 -32.67 27.84
CA GLU A 276 -17.27 -33.99 28.42
C GLU A 276 -18.16 -35.04 27.73
N GLU A 277 -17.56 -36.01 27.03
CA GLU A 277 -18.30 -37.01 26.24
C GLU A 277 -19.41 -37.71 27.05
N GLU A 278 -19.11 -38.03 28.31
CA GLU A 278 -20.04 -38.74 29.20
C GLU A 278 -21.26 -37.90 29.60
N LYS A 279 -21.13 -36.57 29.63
CA LYS A 279 -22.23 -35.65 29.97
C LYS A 279 -23.01 -35.21 28.74
N THR A 280 -22.31 -34.91 27.63
CA THR A 280 -22.92 -34.34 26.43
C THR A 280 -23.49 -35.39 25.47
N GLY A 281 -23.06 -36.65 25.62
CA GLY A 281 -23.41 -37.72 24.70
C GLY A 281 -22.64 -37.64 23.38
N LYS A 282 -22.87 -38.66 22.55
CA LYS A 282 -22.08 -38.90 21.34
C LYS A 282 -22.30 -37.86 20.23
N ASP A 283 -23.52 -37.37 20.06
CA ASP A 283 -23.84 -36.42 18.97
C ASP A 283 -23.08 -35.09 19.11
N VAL A 284 -23.03 -34.53 20.33
CA VAL A 284 -22.27 -33.31 20.63
C VAL A 284 -20.77 -33.56 20.53
N TRP A 285 -20.30 -34.72 21.01
CA TRP A 285 -18.89 -35.10 20.95
C TRP A 285 -18.38 -35.29 19.51
N ASP A 286 -19.15 -35.97 18.67
CA ASP A 286 -18.82 -36.18 17.26
C ASP A 286 -18.81 -34.84 16.51
N ALA A 287 -19.79 -33.97 16.74
CA ALA A 287 -19.80 -32.61 16.19
C ALA A 287 -18.57 -31.80 16.63
N ALA A 288 -18.16 -31.90 17.90
CA ALA A 288 -16.98 -31.20 18.41
C ALA A 288 -15.68 -31.69 17.75
N ASN A 289 -15.56 -32.99 17.45
CA ASN A 289 -14.40 -33.58 16.78
C ASN A 289 -14.26 -33.16 15.30
N GLU A 290 -15.35 -32.74 14.65
CA GLU A 290 -15.32 -32.22 13.27
C GLU A 290 -14.78 -30.79 13.18
N LEU A 291 -14.81 -30.03 14.28
CA LEU A 291 -14.48 -28.61 14.27
C LEU A 291 -12.99 -28.38 14.03
N THR A 292 -12.70 -27.38 13.21
CA THR A 292 -11.37 -26.82 12.97
C THR A 292 -11.31 -25.37 13.43
N ILE A 293 -10.11 -24.79 13.53
CA ILE A 293 -9.93 -23.35 13.78
C ILE A 293 -10.71 -22.55 12.73
N GLU A 294 -11.42 -21.52 13.19
CA GLU A 294 -12.32 -20.64 12.42
C GLU A 294 -13.58 -21.33 11.86
N SER A 295 -13.88 -22.56 12.27
CA SER A 295 -15.23 -23.13 12.08
C SER A 295 -16.27 -22.26 12.78
N SER A 296 -17.39 -22.00 12.11
CA SER A 296 -18.50 -21.23 12.65
C SER A 296 -19.57 -22.16 13.20
N LEU A 297 -20.14 -21.79 14.35
CA LEU A 297 -21.09 -22.62 15.08
C LEU A 297 -22.03 -21.79 15.95
N GLN A 298 -23.15 -22.42 16.27
CA GLN A 298 -23.94 -22.14 17.46
C GLN A 298 -23.55 -23.15 18.55
N ILE A 299 -23.30 -22.66 19.76
CA ILE A 299 -22.98 -23.49 20.93
C ILE A 299 -23.91 -23.11 22.09
N THR A 300 -24.50 -24.12 22.73
CA THR A 300 -25.39 -23.95 23.89
C THR A 300 -24.72 -24.58 25.10
N GLY A 301 -24.85 -23.94 26.26
CA GLY A 301 -24.30 -24.47 27.51
C GLY A 301 -24.60 -23.61 28.72
N ILE A 302 -24.22 -24.10 29.90
CA ILE A 302 -24.41 -23.45 31.19
C ILE A 302 -23.20 -22.59 31.51
N VAL A 303 -23.43 -21.33 31.87
CA VAL A 303 -22.35 -20.40 32.24
C VAL A 303 -21.92 -20.65 33.68
N HIS A 304 -20.62 -20.83 33.90
CA HIS A 304 -20.01 -20.89 35.22
C HIS A 304 -18.98 -19.79 35.40
N ALA A 305 -18.88 -19.26 36.62
CA ALA A 305 -17.78 -18.39 36.99
C ALA A 305 -16.49 -19.22 37.10
N ASP A 306 -15.41 -18.74 36.49
CA ASP A 306 -14.08 -19.36 36.58
C ASP A 306 -13.01 -18.30 36.83
N GLU A 307 -12.55 -18.21 38.07
CA GLU A 307 -11.50 -17.27 38.49
C GLU A 307 -10.15 -17.51 37.77
N ARG A 308 -9.96 -18.71 37.19
CA ARG A 308 -8.75 -19.05 36.43
C ARG A 308 -8.80 -18.55 34.99
N SER A 309 -10.00 -18.28 34.48
CA SER A 309 -10.21 -17.76 33.12
C SER A 309 -9.92 -16.26 33.11
N PRO A 310 -9.07 -15.75 32.20
CA PRO A 310 -8.89 -14.31 32.03
C PRO A 310 -10.18 -13.56 31.65
N PHE A 311 -11.19 -14.30 31.16
CA PHE A 311 -12.51 -13.75 30.87
C PHE A 311 -13.47 -13.83 32.07
N GLY A 312 -13.12 -14.59 33.12
CA GLY A 312 -13.89 -14.77 34.35
C GLY A 312 -15.02 -15.81 34.28
N TYR A 313 -15.28 -16.37 33.10
CA TYR A 313 -16.36 -17.33 32.88
C TYR A 313 -15.94 -18.45 31.93
N GLU A 314 -16.61 -19.59 32.07
CA GLU A 314 -16.58 -20.71 31.13
C GLU A 314 -18.00 -21.21 30.82
N LEU A 315 -18.12 -22.01 29.75
CA LEU A 315 -19.39 -22.59 29.30
C LEU A 315 -19.32 -24.12 29.34
N GLU A 316 -20.11 -24.77 30.20
CA GLU A 316 -20.31 -26.22 30.16
C GLU A 316 -21.30 -26.55 29.04
N VAL A 317 -20.81 -27.19 27.97
CA VAL A 317 -21.55 -27.32 26.72
C VAL A 317 -22.64 -28.38 26.83
N THR A 318 -23.83 -28.05 26.36
CA THR A 318 -24.99 -28.96 26.25
C THR A 318 -25.41 -29.23 24.81
N GLY A 319 -25.02 -28.36 23.86
CA GLY A 319 -25.36 -28.54 22.44
C GLY A 319 -24.43 -27.81 21.48
N ILE A 320 -24.21 -28.40 20.30
CA ILE A 320 -23.44 -27.81 19.19
C ILE A 320 -24.25 -27.94 17.91
N LYS A 321 -24.39 -26.83 17.18
CA LYS A 321 -24.90 -26.79 15.81
C LYS A 321 -23.85 -26.14 14.91
N ILE A 322 -23.23 -26.93 14.05
CA ILE A 322 -22.19 -26.47 13.13
C ILE A 322 -22.85 -25.65 12.01
N ILE A 323 -22.38 -24.42 11.81
CA ILE A 323 -22.74 -23.58 10.67
C ILE A 323 -21.85 -23.95 9.49
N GLN A 324 -20.53 -23.95 9.70
CA GLN A 324 -19.54 -24.29 8.68
C GLN A 324 -18.27 -24.82 9.33
N VAL A 325 -17.72 -25.91 8.81
CA VAL A 325 -16.36 -26.34 9.15
C VAL A 325 -15.38 -25.58 8.26
N SER A 326 -14.38 -24.94 8.85
CA SER A 326 -13.37 -24.22 8.08
C SER A 326 -12.37 -25.20 7.44
N PRO A 327 -11.93 -24.97 6.20
CA PRO A 327 -10.74 -25.64 5.67
C PRO A 327 -9.50 -25.21 6.47
N GLU A 328 -8.33 -25.75 6.10
CA GLU A 328 -7.06 -25.41 6.75
C GLU A 328 -6.86 -23.88 6.81
N TYR A 329 -6.82 -23.34 8.02
CA TYR A 329 -6.68 -21.91 8.24
C TYR A 329 -5.22 -21.50 8.06
N PRO A 330 -4.90 -20.53 7.17
CA PRO A 330 -3.51 -20.24 6.80
C PRO A 330 -2.67 -19.68 7.96
N ILE A 331 -3.32 -19.01 8.93
CA ILE A 331 -2.66 -18.48 10.12
C ILE A 331 -2.76 -19.51 11.25
N GLY A 332 -1.98 -20.58 11.11
CA GLY A 332 -1.87 -21.62 12.15
C GLY A 332 -1.17 -21.13 13.43
N ARG A 333 -1.01 -22.02 14.43
CA ARG A 333 -0.40 -21.70 15.74
C ARG A 333 1.09 -21.36 15.71
N LYS A 334 1.79 -21.66 14.62
CA LYS A 334 3.21 -21.33 14.48
C LYS A 334 3.36 -19.82 14.31
N GLU A 335 4.48 -19.28 14.75
CA GLU A 335 4.80 -17.88 14.47
C GLU A 335 4.95 -17.67 12.96
N HIS A 336 4.37 -16.57 12.48
CA HIS A 336 4.45 -16.16 11.09
C HIS A 336 5.16 -14.83 10.98
N GLY A 337 5.88 -14.66 9.87
CA GLY A 337 6.51 -13.37 9.56
C GLY A 337 5.46 -12.28 9.33
N PRO A 338 5.79 -11.01 9.61
CA PRO A 338 4.85 -9.91 9.48
C PRO A 338 4.28 -9.72 8.07
N ASP A 339 5.06 -9.99 7.02
CA ASP A 339 4.60 -9.83 5.64
C ASP A 339 3.51 -10.86 5.29
N PHE A 340 3.68 -12.12 5.71
CA PHE A 340 2.66 -13.16 5.55
C PHE A 340 1.36 -12.81 6.28
N LEU A 341 1.47 -12.28 7.51
CA LEU A 341 0.32 -11.86 8.30
C LEU A 341 -0.43 -10.68 7.64
N LEU A 342 0.28 -9.77 6.98
CA LEU A 342 -0.33 -8.66 6.26
C LEU A 342 -0.92 -9.07 4.90
N ASP A 343 -0.31 -10.03 4.20
CA ASP A 343 -0.90 -10.60 2.98
C ASP A 343 -2.23 -11.31 3.30
N ASN A 344 -2.33 -11.84 4.52
CA ASN A 344 -3.56 -12.42 5.07
C ASN A 344 -4.27 -11.47 6.05
N ARG A 345 -4.14 -10.13 5.90
CA ARG A 345 -4.66 -9.15 6.89
C ARG A 345 -6.15 -9.34 7.20
N HIS A 346 -6.96 -9.64 6.19
CA HIS A 346 -8.39 -9.90 6.31
C HIS A 346 -8.74 -11.09 7.24
N LEU A 347 -7.81 -12.03 7.42
CA LEU A 347 -7.89 -13.12 8.39
C LEU A 347 -7.16 -12.77 9.69
N TRP A 348 -5.98 -12.15 9.60
CA TRP A 348 -5.19 -11.79 10.78
C TRP A 348 -5.88 -10.78 11.70
N LEU A 349 -6.78 -9.93 11.19
CA LEU A 349 -7.67 -9.09 12.01
C LEU A 349 -8.48 -9.90 13.04
N ARG A 350 -8.68 -11.20 12.81
CA ARG A 350 -9.32 -12.15 13.72
C ARG A 350 -8.38 -12.69 14.81
N ALA A 351 -7.13 -12.23 14.90
CA ALA A 351 -6.28 -12.53 16.05
C ALA A 351 -6.69 -11.68 17.27
N GLN A 352 -6.52 -12.21 18.47
CA GLN A 352 -6.92 -11.52 19.71
C GLN A 352 -6.23 -10.17 19.89
N SER A 353 -4.92 -10.10 19.62
CA SER A 353 -4.16 -8.84 19.69
C SER A 353 -4.63 -7.81 18.66
N GLN A 354 -4.93 -8.22 17.43
CA GLN A 354 -5.42 -7.31 16.40
C GLN A 354 -6.82 -6.76 16.72
N ARG A 355 -7.72 -7.60 17.25
CA ARG A 355 -9.01 -7.12 17.78
C ARG A 355 -8.83 -6.12 18.91
N ALA A 356 -7.89 -6.36 19.83
CA ALA A 356 -7.63 -5.46 20.95
C ALA A 356 -7.18 -4.08 20.46
N VAL A 357 -6.29 -4.00 19.47
CA VAL A 357 -5.89 -2.73 18.85
C VAL A 357 -7.07 -2.02 18.20
N MET A 358 -7.93 -2.74 17.47
CA MET A 358 -9.10 -2.12 16.81
C MET A 358 -10.14 -1.60 17.81
N ARG A 359 -10.29 -2.24 18.98
CA ARG A 359 -11.15 -1.76 20.07
C ARG A 359 -10.58 -0.52 20.75
N ILE A 360 -9.26 -0.47 20.97
CA ILE A 360 -8.59 0.74 21.45
C ILE A 360 -8.76 1.88 20.44
N ARG A 361 -8.64 1.60 19.14
CA ARG A 361 -8.90 2.59 18.07
C ARG A 361 -10.33 3.12 18.10
N ASP A 362 -11.33 2.27 18.27
CA ASP A 362 -12.74 2.67 18.41
C ASP A 362 -12.93 3.57 19.64
N GLU A 363 -12.35 3.20 20.78
CA GLU A 363 -12.42 4.01 22.00
C GLU A 363 -11.78 5.39 21.82
N ILE A 364 -10.61 5.47 21.18
CA ILE A 364 -9.95 6.76 20.90
C ILE A 364 -10.83 7.63 20.01
N PHE A 365 -11.43 7.07 18.96
CA PHE A 365 -12.36 7.79 18.09
C PHE A 365 -13.56 8.35 18.87
N TRP A 366 -14.21 7.52 19.69
CA TRP A 366 -15.34 7.95 20.50
C TRP A 366 -14.95 8.97 21.57
N SER A 367 -13.78 8.83 22.17
CA SER A 367 -13.27 9.78 23.16
C SER A 367 -13.01 11.16 22.54
N ILE A 368 -12.32 11.22 21.38
CA ILE A 368 -12.10 12.47 20.63
C ILE A 368 -13.44 13.14 20.30
N THR A 369 -14.34 12.40 19.64
CA THR A 369 -15.60 12.98 19.16
C THR A 369 -16.55 13.36 20.29
N SER A 370 -16.54 12.63 21.41
CA SER A 370 -17.31 12.99 22.61
C SER A 370 -16.74 14.22 23.28
N PHE A 371 -15.41 14.31 23.46
CA PHE A 371 -14.75 15.48 24.02
C PHE A 371 -15.05 16.75 23.21
N LEU A 372 -14.89 16.69 21.89
CA LEU A 372 -15.19 17.82 21.00
C LEU A 372 -16.66 18.24 21.09
N ARG A 373 -17.59 17.28 21.12
CA ARG A 373 -19.02 17.56 21.27
C ARG A 373 -19.35 18.21 22.62
N GLU A 374 -18.73 17.74 23.70
CA GLU A 374 -18.86 18.32 25.04
C GLU A 374 -18.31 19.76 25.08
N GLU A 375 -17.24 20.03 24.33
CA GLU A 375 -16.60 21.35 24.16
C GLU A 375 -17.31 22.26 23.13
N GLY A 376 -18.47 21.84 22.62
CA GLY A 376 -19.34 22.64 21.75
C GLY A 376 -18.90 22.68 20.28
N PHE A 377 -18.04 21.78 19.84
CA PHE A 377 -17.62 21.72 18.44
C PHE A 377 -18.73 21.18 17.53
N VAL A 378 -18.79 21.75 16.32
CA VAL A 378 -19.64 21.26 15.23
C VAL A 378 -18.78 20.47 14.24
N ARG A 379 -19.20 19.25 13.93
CA ARG A 379 -18.56 18.46 12.87
C ARG A 379 -18.85 19.08 11.50
N PHE A 380 -17.80 19.27 10.72
CA PHE A 380 -17.83 19.73 9.34
C PHE A 380 -16.89 18.87 8.49
N ASP A 381 -17.41 18.14 7.51
CA ASP A 381 -16.60 17.25 6.70
C ASP A 381 -15.99 18.00 5.49
N THR A 382 -14.66 18.06 5.43
CA THR A 382 -13.91 18.79 4.38
C THR A 382 -13.77 17.98 3.08
N PRO A 383 -13.53 18.64 1.93
CA PRO A 383 -13.30 17.93 0.67
C PRO A 383 -12.00 17.13 0.67
N ILE A 384 -12.08 15.89 0.16
CA ILE A 384 -10.92 15.01 -0.03
C ILE A 384 -10.13 15.36 -1.30
N PHE A 385 -10.83 15.75 -2.37
CA PHE A 385 -10.19 16.28 -3.58
C PHE A 385 -9.95 17.78 -3.41
N GLN A 386 -8.69 18.20 -3.41
CA GLN A 386 -8.28 19.57 -3.19
C GLN A 386 -7.41 20.08 -4.34
N PRO A 387 -7.60 21.34 -4.78
CA PRO A 387 -6.83 21.89 -5.90
C PRO A 387 -5.40 22.30 -5.51
N VAL A 388 -5.13 22.50 -4.22
CA VAL A 388 -3.84 22.97 -3.68
C VAL A 388 -3.36 22.14 -2.49
N SER A 389 -2.06 22.20 -2.20
CA SER A 389 -1.48 21.64 -0.97
C SER A 389 -1.88 22.48 0.24
N CYS A 390 -2.10 21.81 1.38
CA CYS A 390 -2.23 22.48 2.67
C CYS A 390 -0.88 22.67 3.38
N GLU A 391 0.11 21.79 3.18
CA GLU A 391 1.33 21.70 4.00
C GLU A 391 2.61 22.18 3.28
N ASP A 392 2.52 23.09 2.30
CA ASP A 392 3.67 23.60 1.53
C ASP A 392 4.56 22.51 0.89
N THR A 393 3.97 21.39 0.43
CA THR A 393 4.71 20.24 -0.13
C THR A 393 4.30 19.87 -1.55
N SER A 394 5.27 19.36 -2.32
CA SER A 394 5.06 18.84 -3.68
C SER A 394 4.71 17.36 -3.73
N GLU A 395 4.81 16.64 -2.61
CA GLU A 395 4.59 15.18 -2.54
C GLU A 395 3.10 14.87 -2.31
N LEU A 396 2.28 15.16 -3.32
CA LEU A 396 0.83 14.93 -3.34
C LEU A 396 0.45 13.77 -4.26
N PHE A 397 -0.65 13.08 -3.94
CA PHE A 397 -1.30 12.18 -4.90
C PHE A 397 -2.13 12.99 -5.88
N GLU A 398 -1.65 13.07 -7.10
CA GLU A 398 -2.37 13.66 -8.23
C GLU A 398 -3.50 12.73 -8.71
N VAL A 399 -4.65 13.33 -8.99
CA VAL A 399 -5.84 12.65 -9.52
C VAL A 399 -6.35 13.41 -10.74
N ASP A 400 -6.67 12.67 -11.81
CA ASP A 400 -7.39 13.20 -12.98
C ASP A 400 -8.88 13.36 -12.63
N TYR A 401 -9.31 14.61 -12.51
CA TYR A 401 -10.68 15.02 -12.24
C TYR A 401 -11.34 15.50 -13.54
N PHE A 402 -11.71 14.54 -14.38
CA PHE A 402 -12.40 14.80 -15.66
C PHE A 402 -11.60 15.69 -16.64
N GLY A 403 -10.29 15.52 -16.71
CA GLY A 403 -9.37 16.32 -17.53
C GLY A 403 -8.75 17.50 -16.80
N GLU A 404 -9.17 17.77 -15.56
CA GLU A 404 -8.53 18.74 -14.66
C GLU A 404 -7.70 18.02 -13.61
N LYS A 405 -6.64 18.69 -13.15
CA LYS A 405 -5.74 18.14 -12.16
C LYS A 405 -6.22 18.50 -10.76
N THR A 406 -6.37 17.50 -9.88
CA THR A 406 -6.63 17.69 -8.45
C THR A 406 -5.70 16.81 -7.62
N TYR A 407 -5.75 16.95 -6.29
CA TYR A 407 -4.94 16.19 -5.37
C TYR A 407 -5.78 15.57 -4.25
N LEU A 408 -5.32 14.46 -3.70
CA LEU A 408 -5.86 13.96 -2.44
C LEU A 408 -5.36 14.81 -1.27
N THR A 409 -6.27 15.14 -0.36
CA THR A 409 -6.02 16.00 0.80
C THR A 409 -4.93 15.45 1.72
N GLN A 410 -4.13 16.36 2.28
CA GLN A 410 -3.22 16.10 3.39
C GLN A 410 -3.80 16.51 4.73
N SER A 411 -4.76 17.43 4.71
CA SER A 411 -5.44 18.02 5.86
C SER A 411 -6.67 18.81 5.38
N GLY A 412 -7.71 18.85 6.21
CA GLY A 412 -8.88 19.70 5.99
C GLY A 412 -8.70 21.16 6.40
N GLN A 413 -7.56 21.52 7.01
CA GLN A 413 -7.35 22.78 7.72
C GLN A 413 -7.88 24.02 7.00
N LEU A 414 -7.48 24.29 5.75
CA LEU A 414 -7.87 25.52 5.05
C LEU A 414 -9.41 25.66 4.94
N TYR A 415 -10.12 24.55 4.79
CA TYR A 415 -11.59 24.53 4.73
C TYR A 415 -12.21 24.64 6.12
N SER A 416 -11.58 24.04 7.14
CA SER A 416 -11.98 24.19 8.54
C SER A 416 -11.86 25.66 9.00
N GLU A 417 -10.82 26.39 8.55
CA GLU A 417 -10.68 27.83 8.80
C GLU A 417 -11.84 28.65 8.21
N ALA A 418 -12.40 28.24 7.06
CA ALA A 418 -13.61 28.87 6.53
C ALA A 418 -14.86 28.48 7.33
N ALA A 419 -14.95 27.23 7.78
CA ALA A 419 -16.08 26.73 8.54
C ALA A 419 -16.18 27.37 9.93
N GLU A 420 -15.07 27.65 10.61
CA GLU A 420 -15.10 28.26 11.94
C GLU A 420 -15.70 29.67 11.94
N MET A 421 -15.54 30.42 10.84
CA MET A 421 -16.13 31.75 10.67
C MET A 421 -17.67 31.70 10.66
N ALA A 422 -18.26 30.54 10.32
CA ALA A 422 -19.69 30.33 10.30
C ALA A 422 -20.23 29.57 11.53
N LEU A 423 -19.46 28.61 12.05
CA LEU A 423 -19.91 27.65 13.05
C LEU A 423 -19.30 27.86 14.44
N GLY A 424 -18.32 28.75 14.57
CA GLY A 424 -17.49 28.84 15.77
C GLY A 424 -16.51 27.68 15.82
N ARG A 425 -16.46 26.94 16.94
CA ARG A 425 -15.60 25.76 17.07
C ARG A 425 -16.05 24.66 16.10
N CYS A 426 -15.18 24.22 15.21
CA CYS A 426 -15.49 23.15 14.27
C CYS A 426 -14.34 22.16 14.09
N TYR A 427 -14.67 20.97 13.62
CA TYR A 427 -13.68 19.95 13.33
C TYR A 427 -14.11 19.08 12.15
N ASP A 428 -13.14 18.53 11.45
CA ASP A 428 -13.33 17.42 10.53
C ASP A 428 -12.72 16.14 11.09
N PHE A 429 -13.10 14.98 10.55
CA PHE A 429 -12.45 13.73 10.90
C PHE A 429 -12.55 12.77 9.71
N GLY A 430 -11.48 12.71 8.92
CA GLY A 430 -11.47 12.01 7.64
C GLY A 430 -10.11 11.39 7.30
N PRO A 431 -10.06 10.67 6.16
CA PRO A 431 -8.81 10.15 5.63
C PRO A 431 -7.98 11.28 5.01
N VAL A 432 -6.67 11.23 5.23
CA VAL A 432 -5.66 12.09 4.62
C VAL A 432 -4.56 11.24 4.00
N PHE A 433 -3.84 11.84 3.04
CA PHE A 433 -2.92 11.12 2.17
C PHE A 433 -1.56 11.83 2.09
N ARG A 434 -0.48 11.07 2.19
CA ARG A 434 0.89 11.59 2.02
C ARG A 434 1.64 10.74 0.99
N ALA A 435 2.13 11.36 -0.08
CA ALA A 435 2.83 10.66 -1.15
C ALA A 435 4.33 10.46 -0.88
N GLU A 436 4.79 10.75 0.35
CA GLU A 436 6.17 10.56 0.76
C GLU A 436 6.60 9.09 0.60
N LYS A 437 7.75 8.86 -0.04
CA LYS A 437 8.32 7.53 -0.28
C LYS A 437 9.03 6.97 0.96
N SER A 438 8.38 7.05 2.11
CA SER A 438 8.89 6.64 3.41
C SER A 438 8.60 5.16 3.70
N LYS A 439 9.58 4.44 4.26
CA LYS A 439 9.44 3.03 4.69
C LYS A 439 9.57 2.85 6.21
N THR A 440 9.40 3.91 6.98
CA THR A 440 9.59 3.86 8.43
C THR A 440 8.43 3.16 9.13
N ARG A 441 8.64 2.75 10.38
CA ARG A 441 7.58 2.18 11.24
C ARG A 441 6.51 3.18 11.70
N LYS A 442 6.66 4.47 11.33
CA LYS A 442 5.83 5.61 11.75
C LYS A 442 4.95 6.17 10.61
N HIS A 443 5.14 5.73 9.36
CA HIS A 443 4.45 6.31 8.20
C HIS A 443 3.44 5.36 7.56
N LEU A 444 2.30 5.94 7.18
CA LEU A 444 1.28 5.37 6.32
C LEU A 444 1.08 6.32 5.14
N ILE A 445 0.61 5.79 4.02
CA ILE A 445 0.23 6.59 2.84
C ILE A 445 -1.18 7.15 2.99
N GLU A 446 -2.08 6.36 3.56
CA GLU A 446 -3.46 6.70 3.90
C GLU A 446 -3.65 6.49 5.39
N PHE A 447 -4.12 7.51 6.10
CA PHE A 447 -4.38 7.47 7.54
C PHE A 447 -5.52 8.42 7.92
N TRP A 448 -6.01 8.32 9.15
CA TRP A 448 -7.11 9.13 9.65
C TRP A 448 -6.59 10.27 10.51
N MET A 449 -7.07 11.46 10.23
CA MET A 449 -6.74 12.68 10.94
C MET A 449 -8.03 13.40 11.34
N MET A 450 -8.00 14.00 12.52
CA MET A 450 -9.02 14.94 12.97
C MET A 450 -8.36 16.31 13.01
N ASP A 451 -8.83 17.25 12.19
CA ASP A 451 -8.42 18.65 12.22
C ASP A 451 -9.50 19.49 12.92
N ALA A 452 -9.11 20.30 13.89
CA ALA A 452 -10.00 21.17 14.65
C ALA A 452 -9.52 22.63 14.61
N GLU A 453 -10.47 23.55 14.47
CA GLU A 453 -10.23 25.00 14.51
C GLU A 453 -10.99 25.66 15.67
N LEU A 454 -10.30 26.56 16.36
CA LEU A 454 -10.72 27.23 17.58
C LEU A 454 -10.65 28.76 17.38
N PRO A 455 -11.81 29.42 17.18
CA PRO A 455 -11.83 30.86 17.02
C PRO A 455 -11.44 31.56 18.33
N PHE A 456 -10.78 32.72 18.22
CA PHE A 456 -10.33 33.56 19.33
C PHE A 456 -9.39 32.86 20.33
N THR A 457 -8.65 31.85 19.89
CA THR A 457 -7.76 31.05 20.73
C THR A 457 -6.29 31.36 20.45
N THR A 458 -5.49 31.51 21.50
CA THR A 458 -4.03 31.69 21.43
C THR A 458 -3.30 30.34 21.43
N LEU A 459 -2.01 30.33 21.12
CA LEU A 459 -1.17 29.12 21.16
C LEU A 459 -1.16 28.47 22.55
N ASP A 460 -1.12 29.25 23.63
CA ASP A 460 -1.20 28.72 24.99
C ASP A 460 -2.56 28.05 25.26
N GLY A 461 -3.65 28.66 24.79
CA GLY A 461 -4.99 28.10 24.89
C GLY A 461 -5.16 26.84 24.03
N LEU A 462 -4.49 26.77 22.88
CA LEU A 462 -4.43 25.59 22.04
C LEU A 462 -3.73 24.43 22.78
N MET A 463 -2.55 24.68 23.36
CA MET A 463 -1.83 23.66 24.15
C MET A 463 -2.63 23.19 25.37
N ASP A 464 -3.33 24.09 26.06
CA ASP A 464 -4.24 23.72 27.16
C ASP A 464 -5.36 22.78 26.68
N PHE A 465 -5.92 23.05 25.50
CA PHE A 465 -6.98 22.27 24.88
C PHE A 465 -6.49 20.88 24.43
N GLU A 466 -5.36 20.83 23.71
CA GLU A 466 -4.70 19.61 23.26
C GLU A 466 -4.35 18.69 24.44
N GLU A 467 -3.81 19.26 25.52
CA GLU A 467 -3.49 18.53 26.75
C GLU A 467 -4.74 17.94 27.41
N ALA A 468 -5.80 18.74 27.55
CA ALA A 468 -7.06 18.29 28.13
C ALA A 468 -7.68 17.14 27.31
N MET A 469 -7.69 17.27 25.98
CA MET A 469 -8.21 16.23 25.09
C MET A 469 -7.39 14.95 25.18
N LEU A 470 -6.05 15.03 25.12
CA LEU A 470 -5.21 13.84 25.18
C LEU A 470 -5.34 13.12 26.53
N LYS A 471 -5.43 13.86 27.64
CA LYS A 471 -5.70 13.29 28.97
C LYS A 471 -7.05 12.59 29.05
N ARG A 472 -8.09 13.15 28.41
CA ARG A 472 -9.41 12.49 28.30
C ARG A 472 -9.31 11.18 27.53
N ILE A 473 -8.65 11.17 26.37
CA ILE A 473 -8.43 9.96 25.56
C ILE A 473 -7.74 8.87 26.37
N ILE A 474 -6.64 9.21 27.06
CA ILE A 474 -5.88 8.24 27.85
C ILE A 474 -6.75 7.67 28.99
N SER A 475 -7.50 8.54 29.69
CA SER A 475 -8.36 8.15 30.80
C SER A 475 -9.48 7.22 30.36
N ASP A 476 -10.11 7.52 29.21
CA ASP A 476 -11.16 6.71 28.60
C ASP A 476 -10.61 5.34 28.19
N CYS A 477 -9.45 5.28 27.53
CA CYS A 477 -8.80 4.00 27.19
C CYS A 477 -8.44 3.17 28.43
N LEU A 478 -7.85 3.77 29.46
CA LEU A 478 -7.50 3.08 30.71
C LEU A 478 -8.73 2.47 31.40
N LYS A 479 -9.88 3.12 31.28
CA LYS A 479 -11.14 2.69 31.89
C LYS A 479 -11.88 1.66 31.04
N ASN A 480 -12.09 1.96 29.77
CA ASN A 480 -13.04 1.26 28.90
C ASN A 480 -12.37 0.12 28.09
N THR A 481 -11.04 0.14 27.97
CA THR A 481 -10.26 -0.87 27.21
C THR A 481 -9.21 -1.59 28.05
N ALA A 482 -9.41 -1.69 29.37
CA ALA A 482 -8.46 -2.32 30.29
C ALA A 482 -8.13 -3.78 29.91
N ARG A 483 -9.13 -4.53 29.43
CA ARG A 483 -8.95 -5.90 28.95
C ARG A 483 -8.04 -5.94 27.71
N GLU A 484 -8.27 -5.06 26.76
CA GLU A 484 -7.50 -4.95 25.51
C GLU A 484 -6.05 -4.55 25.79
N LEU A 485 -5.82 -3.59 26.69
CA LEU A 485 -4.48 -3.21 27.14
C LEU A 485 -3.76 -4.39 27.80
N SER A 486 -4.48 -5.20 28.59
CA SER A 486 -3.93 -6.43 29.17
C SER A 486 -3.59 -7.49 28.13
N ILE A 487 -4.42 -7.68 27.09
CA ILE A 487 -4.15 -8.61 25.98
C ILE A 487 -2.87 -8.23 25.24
N LEU A 488 -2.61 -6.92 25.12
CA LEU A 488 -1.43 -6.38 24.46
C LEU A 488 -0.21 -6.29 25.37
N GLU A 489 -0.32 -6.75 26.62
CA GLU A 489 0.74 -6.64 27.64
C GLU A 489 1.25 -5.20 27.80
N ARG A 490 0.37 -4.21 27.63
CA ARG A 490 0.71 -2.80 27.68
C ARG A 490 0.98 -2.38 29.13
N ASP A 491 2.16 -1.85 29.40
CA ASP A 491 2.43 -1.15 30.65
C ASP A 491 1.58 0.13 30.74
N THR A 492 0.65 0.15 31.70
CA THR A 492 -0.28 1.24 31.91
C THR A 492 0.23 2.30 32.89
N ALA A 493 1.36 2.10 33.57
CA ALA A 493 1.87 3.05 34.56
C ALA A 493 2.21 4.41 33.93
N LYS A 494 2.82 4.39 32.74
CA LYS A 494 3.15 5.63 31.99
C LYS A 494 1.91 6.33 31.45
N LEU A 495 0.92 5.58 30.98
CA LEU A 495 -0.37 6.14 30.56
C LEU A 495 -1.08 6.82 31.74
N LYS A 496 -1.11 6.18 32.93
CA LYS A 496 -1.67 6.79 34.14
C LYS A 496 -0.93 8.08 34.52
N ALA A 497 0.40 8.07 34.46
CA ALA A 497 1.20 9.26 34.73
C ALA A 497 0.88 10.40 33.73
N ALA A 498 0.75 10.09 32.44
CA ALA A 498 0.37 11.06 31.41
C ALA A 498 -1.07 11.58 31.60
N ALA A 499 -2.01 10.76 32.07
CA ALA A 499 -3.37 11.22 32.35
C ALA A 499 -3.45 12.25 33.49
N GLU A 500 -2.54 12.16 34.48
CA GLU A 500 -2.63 12.94 35.72
C GLU A 500 -1.67 14.14 35.78
N LYS A 501 -0.46 14.01 35.23
CA LYS A 501 0.61 15.03 35.36
C LYS A 501 0.51 16.09 34.26
N PRO A 502 0.96 17.33 34.53
CA PRO A 502 1.07 18.34 33.47
C PRO A 502 2.06 17.91 32.39
N PHE A 503 1.76 18.25 31.13
CA PHE A 503 2.69 18.02 30.02
C PHE A 503 3.85 19.02 30.05
N ILE A 504 4.97 18.63 29.47
CA ILE A 504 6.13 19.51 29.36
C ILE A 504 5.88 20.50 28.22
N ARG A 505 6.21 21.78 28.42
CA ARG A 505 6.20 22.79 27.35
C ARG A 505 7.61 23.32 27.20
N MET A 506 8.16 23.22 25.99
CA MET A 506 9.53 23.66 25.70
C MET A 506 9.62 24.34 24.32
N PRO A 507 10.22 25.53 24.22
CA PRO A 507 10.51 26.14 22.93
C PRO A 507 11.46 25.25 22.10
N HIS A 508 11.30 25.21 20.78
CA HIS A 508 12.15 24.44 19.86
C HIS A 508 13.65 24.65 20.12
N LYS A 509 14.09 25.90 20.30
CA LYS A 509 15.51 26.22 20.61
C LYS A 509 16.04 25.54 21.86
N GLU A 510 15.19 25.40 22.88
CA GLU A 510 15.56 24.75 24.13
C GLU A 510 15.61 23.24 23.96
N VAL A 511 14.73 22.66 23.13
CA VAL A 511 14.80 21.25 22.75
C VAL A 511 16.09 20.95 21.99
N ILE A 512 16.48 21.78 21.02
CA ILE A 512 17.74 21.64 20.27
C ILE A 512 18.93 21.67 21.23
N ALA A 513 18.97 22.65 22.15
CA ALA A 513 20.03 22.75 23.15
C ALA A 513 20.07 21.52 24.06
N LEU A 514 18.91 21.04 24.51
CA LEU A 514 18.77 19.86 25.37
C LEU A 514 19.27 18.58 24.68
N LEU A 515 18.90 18.36 23.41
CA LEU A 515 19.33 17.21 22.62
C LEU A 515 20.83 17.24 22.32
N ASN A 516 21.35 18.40 21.95
CA ASN A 516 22.79 18.59 21.75
C ASN A 516 23.59 18.32 23.04
N GLN A 517 23.08 18.76 24.19
CA GLN A 517 23.74 18.57 25.48
C GLN A 517 23.73 17.10 25.93
N ASN A 518 22.60 16.40 25.81
CA ASN A 518 22.45 15.04 26.35
C ASN A 518 22.91 13.95 25.38
N TYR A 519 22.80 14.19 24.07
CA TYR A 519 23.00 13.17 23.04
C TYR A 519 24.05 13.55 21.99
N SER A 520 24.65 14.75 22.06
CA SER A 520 25.59 15.23 21.04
C SER A 520 25.01 15.18 19.62
N ALA A 521 23.71 15.50 19.49
CA ALA A 521 22.96 15.37 18.24
C ALA A 521 23.52 16.22 17.08
N GLY A 522 24.24 17.31 17.38
CA GLY A 522 24.87 18.16 16.37
C GLY A 522 23.88 19.03 15.59
N LEU A 523 22.71 19.28 16.16
CA LEU A 523 21.61 20.02 15.54
C LEU A 523 21.85 21.53 15.61
N SER A 524 21.49 22.23 14.55
CA SER A 524 21.34 23.69 14.50
C SER A 524 19.89 24.09 14.82
N GLU A 525 19.67 25.37 15.13
CA GLU A 525 18.31 25.88 15.34
C GLU A 525 17.44 25.90 14.07
N LEU A 526 17.99 25.64 12.88
CA LEU A 526 17.22 25.50 11.65
C LEU A 526 16.88 24.05 11.33
N ASP A 527 17.42 23.09 12.08
CA ASP A 527 17.15 21.68 11.85
C ASP A 527 15.77 21.30 12.43
N ASP A 528 15.10 20.43 11.68
CA ASP A 528 13.86 19.79 12.11
C ASP A 528 14.15 18.71 13.17
N ILE A 529 13.15 18.37 13.99
CA ILE A 529 13.26 17.32 15.00
C ILE A 529 12.76 16.02 14.39
N GLY A 530 13.69 15.30 13.76
CA GLY A 530 13.41 14.05 13.08
C GLY A 530 13.10 12.88 14.02
N ALA A 531 12.80 11.73 13.43
CA ALA A 531 12.44 10.52 14.18
C ALA A 531 13.50 10.05 15.21
N PRO A 532 14.82 10.16 14.98
CA PRO A 532 15.84 9.87 16.00
C PRO A 532 15.78 10.85 17.18
N GLU A 533 15.64 12.14 16.91
CA GLU A 533 15.62 13.22 17.90
C GLU A 533 14.35 13.16 18.76
N GLU A 534 13.19 12.91 18.14
CA GLU A 534 11.95 12.62 18.89
C GLU A 534 12.12 11.42 19.83
N ALA A 535 12.83 10.37 19.39
CA ALA A 535 13.05 9.20 20.23
C ALA A 535 13.94 9.53 21.43
N GLN A 536 15.00 10.30 21.24
CA GLN A 536 15.85 10.81 22.31
C GLN A 536 15.05 11.68 23.29
N LEU A 537 14.24 12.62 22.79
CA LEU A 537 13.38 13.46 23.64
C LEU A 537 12.40 12.61 24.46
N SER A 538 11.85 11.55 23.85
CA SER A 538 10.90 10.65 24.49
C SER A 538 11.49 9.78 25.62
N GLU A 539 12.83 9.71 25.73
CA GLU A 539 13.53 9.02 26.82
C GLU A 539 13.71 9.92 28.06
N LEU A 540 13.64 11.25 27.89
CA LEU A 540 13.87 12.22 28.96
C LEU A 540 12.64 12.45 29.84
N TYR A 541 11.44 12.19 29.31
CA TYR A 541 10.18 12.48 29.98
C TYR A 541 9.20 11.30 29.90
N ASP A 542 8.46 11.08 30.99
CA ASP A 542 7.41 10.06 31.07
C ASP A 542 6.01 10.59 30.65
N VAL A 543 5.93 11.86 30.24
CA VAL A 543 4.71 12.53 29.78
C VAL A 543 4.97 13.17 28.42
N PRO A 544 3.92 13.44 27.63
CA PRO A 544 4.05 14.19 26.38
C PRO A 544 4.75 15.55 26.54
N VAL A 545 5.43 15.97 25.48
CA VAL A 545 6.20 17.22 25.39
C VAL A 545 5.66 18.06 24.24
N PHE A 546 5.17 19.25 24.55
CA PHE A 546 4.91 20.30 23.57
C PHE A 546 6.22 20.97 23.17
N ILE A 547 6.48 21.01 21.87
CA ILE A 547 7.59 21.71 21.24
C ILE A 547 7.00 22.88 20.48
N TYR A 548 7.24 24.11 20.92
CA TYR A 548 6.60 25.29 20.34
C TYR A 548 7.60 26.35 19.88
N ASP A 549 7.12 27.38 19.17
CA ASP A 549 7.93 28.49 18.64
C ASP A 549 9.03 28.00 17.67
N TRP A 550 8.60 27.32 16.62
CA TRP A 550 9.48 26.77 15.58
C TRP A 550 10.09 27.85 14.68
N PRO A 551 11.25 27.62 14.07
CA PRO A 551 11.82 28.53 13.07
C PRO A 551 10.90 28.70 11.87
N ALA A 552 10.70 29.94 11.42
CA ALA A 552 9.75 30.25 10.35
C ALA A 552 10.15 29.69 8.98
N GLU A 553 11.43 29.36 8.78
CA GLU A 553 11.97 28.85 7.50
C GLU A 553 11.55 27.39 7.22
N ILE A 554 11.23 26.62 8.25
CA ILE A 554 10.90 25.18 8.15
C ILE A 554 9.42 24.89 8.46
N LYS A 555 8.56 25.90 8.42
CA LYS A 555 7.13 25.78 8.73
C LYS A 555 6.25 26.47 7.68
N ALA A 556 4.97 26.12 7.68
CA ALA A 556 4.02 26.48 6.63
C ALA A 556 3.68 27.98 6.58
N PHE A 557 3.30 28.46 5.39
CA PHE A 557 3.03 29.86 5.08
C PHE A 557 1.93 30.53 5.94
N TYR A 558 0.96 29.75 6.41
CA TYR A 558 -0.21 30.25 7.14
C TYR A 558 0.06 30.53 8.62
N MET A 559 1.26 30.21 9.14
CA MET A 559 1.58 30.37 10.56
C MET A 559 2.09 31.79 10.86
N PRO A 560 1.55 32.52 11.87
CA PRO A 560 1.99 33.87 12.21
C PRO A 560 3.45 33.91 12.60
N LYS A 561 4.20 34.80 11.97
CA LYS A 561 5.62 35.01 12.24
C LYS A 561 5.84 36.07 13.32
N PHE A 562 6.86 35.84 14.14
CA PHE A 562 7.28 36.79 15.16
C PHE A 562 8.76 36.64 15.47
N LYS A 563 9.34 37.68 16.09
CA LYS A 563 10.74 37.66 16.53
C LYS A 563 10.80 37.95 18.02
N SER A 564 11.17 36.92 18.79
CA SER A 564 11.42 37.07 20.23
C SER A 564 12.64 37.93 20.51
N ALA A 565 12.61 38.65 21.64
CA ALA A 565 13.77 39.39 22.11
C ALA A 565 14.93 38.42 22.40
N GLY A 566 16.08 38.66 21.75
CA GLY A 566 17.27 37.82 21.90
C GLY A 566 17.38 36.67 20.90
N ASP A 567 16.36 36.42 20.09
CA ASP A 567 16.43 35.39 19.04
C ASP A 567 17.04 35.96 17.76
N THR A 568 17.92 35.16 17.13
CA THR A 568 18.54 35.48 15.84
C THR A 568 17.58 35.24 14.69
N LEU A 569 16.81 34.15 14.77
CA LEU A 569 15.83 33.69 13.78
C LEU A 569 14.43 34.29 14.02
N GLU A 570 13.66 34.40 12.93
CA GLU A 570 12.21 34.61 13.01
C GLU A 570 11.53 33.26 13.27
N ARG A 571 10.52 33.26 14.14
CA ARG A 571 9.79 32.07 14.58
C ARG A 571 8.33 32.14 14.15
N VAL A 572 7.65 31.00 14.23
CA VAL A 572 6.21 30.88 14.02
C VAL A 572 5.51 30.44 15.30
N ARG A 573 4.26 30.88 15.46
CA ARG A 573 3.36 30.50 16.55
C ARG A 573 2.77 29.11 16.31
N ALA A 574 3.63 28.10 16.35
CA ALA A 574 3.31 26.70 16.07
C ALA A 574 3.72 25.81 17.24
N VAL A 575 3.08 24.65 17.37
CA VAL A 575 3.34 23.65 18.40
C VAL A 575 3.18 22.24 17.85
N ASP A 576 4.09 21.35 18.23
CA ASP A 576 3.99 19.91 17.99
C ASP A 576 3.95 19.19 19.36
N LEU A 577 3.06 18.21 19.54
CA LEU A 577 2.93 17.42 20.77
C LEU A 577 3.51 16.02 20.57
N VAL A 578 4.69 15.77 21.15
CA VAL A 578 5.42 14.51 21.01
C VAL A 578 5.14 13.59 22.20
N ALA A 579 4.73 12.35 21.91
CA ALA A 579 4.49 11.34 22.93
C ALA A 579 5.77 10.64 23.41
N PRO A 580 5.82 10.22 24.69
CA PRO A 580 6.94 9.47 25.24
C PRO A 580 7.05 8.06 24.61
N GLU A 581 8.06 7.28 25.02
CA GLU A 581 8.23 5.87 24.61
C GLU A 581 8.39 5.66 23.10
N GLY A 582 8.96 6.65 22.39
CA GLY A 582 9.06 6.64 20.94
C GLY A 582 7.70 6.67 20.23
N GLY A 583 6.68 7.25 20.86
CA GLY A 583 5.36 7.49 20.29
C GLY A 583 5.42 8.39 19.05
N GLY A 584 6.28 9.41 19.10
CA GLY A 584 6.44 10.43 18.06
C GLY A 584 5.41 11.55 18.21
N GLU A 585 5.45 12.53 17.30
CA GLU A 585 4.45 13.59 17.16
C GLU A 585 3.02 13.03 16.98
N LEU A 586 2.14 13.32 17.93
CA LEU A 586 0.72 12.96 17.91
C LEU A 586 -0.17 14.06 17.33
N MET A 587 0.16 15.31 17.65
CA MET A 587 -0.57 16.50 17.23
C MET A 587 0.40 17.55 16.69
N GLY A 588 -0.04 18.26 15.65
CA GLY A 588 0.63 19.45 15.13
C GLY A 588 -0.39 20.57 15.00
N GLY A 589 -0.05 21.75 15.49
CA GLY A 589 -0.98 22.88 15.59
C GLY A 589 -0.29 24.23 15.49
N ALA A 590 -1.08 25.27 15.25
CA ALA A 590 -0.58 26.63 15.20
C ALA A 590 -1.71 27.66 15.41
N GLU A 591 -1.32 28.86 15.82
CA GLU A 591 -2.10 30.05 15.50
C GLU A 591 -2.11 30.24 13.97
N ARG A 592 -3.13 30.91 13.44
CA ARG A 592 -3.27 31.18 12.00
C ARG A 592 -3.05 32.65 11.70
N GLU A 593 -2.34 32.96 10.60
CA GLU A 593 -2.08 34.34 10.18
C GLU A 593 -3.39 34.97 9.71
N PHE A 594 -3.86 35.96 10.46
CA PHE A 594 -5.14 36.63 10.24
C PHE A 594 -4.97 38.01 9.58
N ASP A 595 -3.72 38.48 9.39
CA ASP A 595 -3.40 39.69 8.62
C ASP A 595 -3.30 39.38 7.12
N TYR A 596 -4.20 39.99 6.35
CA TYR A 596 -4.27 39.82 4.90
C TYR A 596 -2.95 40.13 4.18
N ASN A 597 -2.26 41.22 4.53
CA ASN A 597 -1.08 41.66 3.79
C ASN A 597 0.14 40.80 4.12
N LYS A 598 0.25 40.32 5.36
CA LYS A 598 1.30 39.35 5.74
C LYS A 598 1.10 38.04 5.00
N LEU A 599 -0.12 37.51 4.98
CA LEU A 599 -0.43 36.26 4.28
C LEU A 599 -0.20 36.40 2.76
N LEU A 600 -0.61 37.53 2.17
CA LEU A 600 -0.34 37.84 0.75
C LEU A 600 1.16 37.85 0.45
N THR A 601 1.96 38.47 1.32
CA THR A 601 3.42 38.49 1.20
C THR A 601 4.01 37.08 1.21
N GLU A 602 3.44 36.16 2.01
CA GLU A 602 3.89 34.77 2.06
C GLU A 602 3.52 33.97 0.80
N LEU A 603 2.34 34.21 0.22
CA LEU A 603 1.97 33.66 -1.09
C LEU A 603 2.90 34.15 -2.20
N GLU A 604 3.21 35.46 -2.22
CA GLU A 604 4.16 36.05 -3.18
C GLU A 604 5.55 35.43 -3.06
N LYS A 605 6.09 35.31 -1.83
CA LYS A 605 7.42 34.71 -1.58
C LYS A 605 7.53 33.27 -2.06
N ARG A 606 6.44 32.49 -1.97
CA ARG A 606 6.38 31.07 -2.40
C ARG A 606 5.99 30.91 -3.86
N ASN A 607 5.71 32.00 -4.56
CA ASN A 607 5.23 31.99 -5.94
C ASN A 607 3.96 31.13 -6.12
N TYR A 608 3.04 31.25 -5.16
CA TYR A 608 1.72 30.61 -5.23
C TYR A 608 0.77 31.44 -6.10
N ASP A 609 -0.09 30.78 -6.88
CA ASP A 609 -1.11 31.49 -7.66
C ASP A 609 -2.21 32.00 -6.72
N TYR A 610 -2.32 33.32 -6.62
CA TYR A 610 -3.34 33.98 -5.80
C TYR A 610 -4.75 33.46 -6.08
N LYS A 611 -5.07 33.11 -7.33
CA LYS A 611 -6.42 32.63 -7.70
C LYS A 611 -6.80 31.35 -6.97
N ASP A 612 -5.84 30.47 -6.71
CA ASP A 612 -6.11 29.21 -6.03
C ASP A 612 -6.43 29.42 -4.53
N TYR A 613 -5.93 30.51 -3.97
CA TYR A 613 -6.10 30.90 -2.56
C TYR A 613 -7.07 32.07 -2.36
N GLU A 614 -7.71 32.59 -3.41
CA GLU A 614 -8.54 33.80 -3.33
C GLU A 614 -9.63 33.68 -2.26
N TRP A 615 -10.29 32.53 -2.20
CA TRP A 615 -11.30 32.22 -1.19
C TRP A 615 -10.73 32.14 0.23
N TYR A 616 -9.50 31.65 0.39
CA TYR A 616 -8.82 31.56 1.68
C TYR A 616 -8.35 32.95 2.16
N MET A 617 -7.91 33.79 1.22
CA MET A 617 -7.57 35.18 1.46
C MET A 617 -8.80 36.03 1.83
N ASP A 618 -9.99 35.69 1.31
CA ASP A 618 -11.24 36.36 1.66
C ASP A 618 -11.63 36.17 3.13
N LEU A 619 -11.20 35.08 3.78
CA LEU A 619 -11.36 34.89 5.23
C LEU A 619 -10.69 36.02 6.04
N ARG A 620 -9.63 36.63 5.48
CA ARG A 620 -8.89 37.75 6.11
C ARG A 620 -9.46 39.12 5.72
N LYS A 621 -10.38 39.19 4.75
CA LYS A 621 -11.07 40.43 4.35
C LYS A 621 -12.39 40.61 5.08
N TYR A 622 -13.20 39.56 5.17
CA TYR A 622 -14.59 39.65 5.58
C TYR A 622 -14.81 39.15 7.01
N GLY A 623 -14.33 39.93 7.98
CA GLY A 623 -14.53 39.62 9.41
C GLY A 623 -13.47 38.70 10.02
N THR A 624 -12.20 38.93 9.69
CA THR A 624 -11.06 38.17 10.23
C THR A 624 -11.03 38.17 11.76
N ILE A 625 -10.52 37.08 12.34
CA ILE A 625 -10.38 36.87 13.78
C ILE A 625 -9.02 36.24 14.08
N PRO A 626 -8.43 36.46 15.27
CA PRO A 626 -7.36 35.58 15.75
C PRO A 626 -7.94 34.19 15.99
N HIS A 627 -7.26 33.13 15.54
CA HIS A 627 -7.72 31.76 15.67
C HIS A 627 -6.51 30.80 15.67
N SER A 628 -6.74 29.61 16.19
CA SER A 628 -5.74 28.54 16.24
C SER A 628 -6.40 27.21 15.90
N GLY A 629 -5.63 26.27 15.39
CA GLY A 629 -6.10 24.92 15.14
C GLY A 629 -4.99 23.89 15.20
N PHE A 630 -5.40 22.63 15.16
CA PHE A 630 -4.50 21.50 15.25
C PHE A 630 -5.07 20.25 14.59
N GLY A 631 -4.19 19.36 14.16
CA GLY A 631 -4.52 18.03 13.69
C GLY A 631 -4.01 16.97 14.66
N ILE A 632 -4.79 15.91 14.91
CA ILE A 632 -4.34 14.70 15.63
C ILE A 632 -4.33 13.50 14.68
N GLY A 633 -3.18 12.80 14.61
CA GLY A 633 -3.06 11.55 13.88
C GLY A 633 -3.64 10.38 14.68
N LEU A 634 -4.75 9.79 14.21
CA LEU A 634 -5.42 8.70 14.92
C LEU A 634 -4.51 7.48 15.07
N GLU A 635 -3.89 7.02 13.98
CA GLU A 635 -3.04 5.83 13.97
C GLU A 635 -1.78 5.97 14.85
N ARG A 636 -1.18 7.16 14.92
CA ARG A 636 -0.05 7.43 15.84
C ARG A 636 -0.50 7.38 17.31
N THR A 637 -1.67 7.94 17.60
CA THR A 637 -2.28 7.91 18.94
C THR A 637 -2.60 6.49 19.38
N VAL A 638 -3.23 5.70 18.51
CA VAL A 638 -3.50 4.26 18.74
C VAL A 638 -2.21 3.51 19.00
N ARG A 639 -1.19 3.71 18.15
CA ARG A 639 0.11 3.04 18.29
C ARG A 639 0.74 3.29 19.66
N TRP A 640 0.74 4.54 20.13
CA TRP A 640 1.31 4.89 21.42
C TRP A 640 0.51 4.32 22.60
N ILE A 641 -0.81 4.49 22.60
CA ILE A 641 -1.68 4.01 23.70
C ILE A 641 -1.62 2.49 23.79
N SER A 642 -1.69 1.79 22.65
CA SER A 642 -1.71 0.32 22.62
C SER A 642 -0.32 -0.32 22.76
N GLY A 643 0.77 0.45 22.60
CA GLY A 643 2.16 -0.02 22.73
C GLY A 643 2.69 -0.89 21.58
N ILE A 644 1.93 -1.00 20.48
CA ILE A 644 2.34 -1.76 19.29
C ILE A 644 3.55 -1.11 18.61
N LYS A 645 4.40 -1.94 18.00
CA LYS A 645 5.70 -1.46 17.51
C LYS A 645 5.62 -0.73 16.18
N HIS A 646 4.68 -1.10 15.31
CA HIS A 646 4.54 -0.54 13.96
C HIS A 646 3.14 0.02 13.72
N ILE A 647 3.08 1.23 13.14
CA ILE A 647 1.82 1.94 12.85
C ILE A 647 0.86 1.16 11.93
N ARG A 648 1.34 0.26 11.09
CA ARG A 648 0.50 -0.52 10.15
C ARG A 648 -0.51 -1.43 10.84
N GLU A 649 -0.31 -1.73 12.12
CA GLU A 649 -1.24 -2.53 12.91
C GLU A 649 -2.34 -1.68 13.56
N SER A 650 -2.15 -0.36 13.62
CA SER A 650 -3.11 0.58 14.20
C SER A 650 -4.31 0.91 13.31
N ILE A 651 -4.30 0.45 12.05
CA ILE A 651 -5.38 0.60 11.08
C ILE A 651 -5.83 -0.78 10.56
N PRO A 652 -7.10 -0.97 10.17
CA PRO A 652 -7.56 -2.27 9.67
C PRO A 652 -6.81 -2.76 8.43
N PHE A 653 -6.63 -1.91 7.42
CA PHE A 653 -5.99 -2.25 6.14
C PHE A 653 -4.99 -1.17 5.75
N PRO A 654 -3.70 -1.31 6.11
CA PRO A 654 -2.72 -0.24 5.92
C PRO A 654 -2.34 -0.06 4.45
N ARG A 655 -2.31 1.19 3.99
CA ARG A 655 -1.69 1.59 2.72
C ARG A 655 -0.25 2.05 2.97
N MET A 656 0.69 1.44 2.27
CA MET A 656 2.12 1.71 2.37
C MET A 656 2.77 1.66 0.99
N LEU A 657 3.99 2.17 0.85
CA LEU A 657 4.70 2.23 -0.44
C LEU A 657 4.74 0.91 -1.22
N ASN A 658 4.84 -0.22 -0.51
CA ASN A 658 4.89 -1.56 -1.09
C ASN A 658 3.61 -2.37 -0.83
N ARG A 659 2.48 -1.72 -0.43
CA ARG A 659 1.25 -2.43 -0.05
C ARG A 659 0.00 -1.61 -0.38
N LEU A 660 -0.74 -2.11 -1.38
CA LEU A 660 -2.07 -1.63 -1.77
C LEU A 660 -3.19 -2.64 -1.47
N TYR A 661 -2.89 -3.94 -1.54
CA TYR A 661 -3.81 -5.04 -1.29
C TYR A 661 -3.61 -5.61 0.14
N PRO A 662 -4.65 -6.16 0.79
CA PRO A 662 -6.08 -6.09 0.45
C PRO A 662 -6.73 -4.73 0.72
#